data_AF-A0A0V1DBA4-F1
#
_entry.id   AF-A0A0V1DBA4-F1
#
_cell.length_a   1.000
_cell.length_b   1.000
_cell.length_c   1.000
_cell.angle_alpha   90.00
_cell.angle_beta   90.00
_cell.angle_gamma   90.00
#
_symmetry.space_group_name_H-M   'P 1'
#
loop_
_entity.id
_entity.type
_entity.pdbx_description
1 polymer ?
#
loop_
_entity_poly.entity_id
_entity_poly.type
_entity_poly.pdbx_seq_one_letter_code
_entity_poly.pdbx_strand_id
1 'polypeptide(L)'
;MALWRISSLCFRSRCGLVMQNAFFSSQDRYVIILPEIPDATAQTNSLLSVVHGNDLPPFDKLSTRESADACAKLALEFEAWMQEHGSSFNSENDVCNFENVIDKVEMHLAPMQFAWNTFRHLAGVRSFDPNLMARFKGLQNLVTRARIHRLNNHRFFTAVMDLSHDKNLNSVQSILIAKYIREMQLNGLGLSDKNCKWLEEYRRRIYDAVFKFRLKQAAVKRLSEQVEMMQPLAARQDALRSPLKPWDLDYYARKLAEHDYDIDFGQTAEYFPYMQFLSNVFELIKRLFDITFTLVSGEAAVWDKEVQLFEVTDENARSSIVGHTPVVYLNLNLSSESLKTGVPAFLHWDHLVQFFREIGKSMQILLSQANYSELASGDGIERDCIMIYSFFFEHLFMRPDCLADLSKHYRTNEKLSKNKSANFIHAIREMQIPALVQNILLSEFDLLIHKSSMKFWFDIYRELSRQYFPYGWEKGDYLPCNSSIVVDEQIASSYYRQLISDIIACDLINDIGENTQLNSAEFVNFCKKFKNCYLLADGSMKQLEMYRSFAKRESPSVNAFLNLRRLVKRLLLDPVRVLRQDPNTKMIAVHAKQRSSSADDADTQLADAVVVFEKKPFSEDQLFKLLKNDTIKLTKNLMNNDVYSIHLAVAEQPDDDLNALQLTLIQPASEQHIQKWSEEERWMVSETADDYRSITLQYIEKHKLSLQWVQNVLDGTAESERIVYNDPDPEVGFVLAPSLRWDGKDVNQLYLTAICRRQNLKSLRDLRAEHLPMLQNIFTKSTVTIEERYGVPVNRLCIFFHYQPTYYHLHIHFTHLREATAGTSVGRAHLYADVVDNLRSDSDYYAKRTMHFSLRNNDPLLHQLLGEEKQTTTKQDE
;
A
#
# COMPACT_ATOMS: atom_id res chain seq x y z
N MET A 1 -19.82 -25.76 20.48
CA MET A 1 -21.24 -25.46 20.80
C MET A 1 -21.45 -24.06 21.37
N ALA A 2 -20.60 -23.54 22.27
CA ALA A 2 -20.71 -22.16 22.77
C ALA A 2 -20.60 -21.08 21.66
N LEU A 3 -19.67 -21.24 20.70
CA LEU A 3 -19.53 -20.38 19.52
C LEU A 3 -20.72 -20.46 18.53
N TRP A 4 -21.46 -21.58 18.53
CA TRP A 4 -22.61 -21.79 17.63
C TRP A 4 -23.88 -21.08 18.13
N ARG A 5 -23.98 -20.86 19.45
CA ARG A 5 -25.03 -20.00 20.03
C ARG A 5 -24.73 -18.51 19.77
N ILE A 6 -23.45 -18.12 19.74
CA ILE A 6 -23.02 -16.76 19.43
C ILE A 6 -23.29 -16.40 17.96
N SER A 7 -23.08 -17.31 17.00
CA SER A 7 -23.36 -17.01 15.58
C SER A 7 -24.83 -16.70 15.25
N SER A 8 -25.79 -17.20 16.05
CA SER A 8 -27.22 -16.82 15.93
C SER A 8 -27.58 -15.45 16.53
N LEU A 9 -26.63 -14.83 17.25
CA LEU A 9 -26.75 -13.53 17.91
C LEU A 9 -25.99 -12.40 17.16
N CYS A 10 -25.19 -12.71 16.14
CA CYS A 10 -24.25 -11.79 15.48
C CYS A 10 -24.87 -10.75 14.50
N PHE A 11 -25.97 -10.10 14.87
CA PHE A 11 -26.51 -8.93 14.16
C PHE A 11 -27.05 -7.89 15.14
N ARG A 12 -26.38 -7.64 16.28
CA ARG A 12 -27.09 -7.01 17.41
C ARG A 12 -26.22 -6.03 18.19
N SER A 13 -26.26 -4.77 17.78
CA SER A 13 -26.09 -3.65 18.70
C SER A 13 -27.11 -2.54 18.48
N ARG A 14 -27.66 -2.47 17.25
CA ARG A 14 -28.86 -1.68 16.96
C ARG A 14 -30.08 -2.54 16.72
N CYS A 15 -29.99 -3.73 16.12
CA CYS A 15 -31.12 -4.68 16.01
C CYS A 15 -31.23 -5.57 17.25
N GLY A 16 -32.28 -5.45 18.07
CA GLY A 16 -32.51 -6.37 19.19
C GLY A 16 -33.61 -7.36 18.88
N LEU A 17 -33.27 -8.63 18.60
CA LEU A 17 -34.24 -9.72 18.73
C LEU A 17 -34.35 -10.04 20.23
N VAL A 18 -35.46 -9.63 20.84
CA VAL A 18 -35.84 -10.09 22.17
C VAL A 18 -36.04 -11.60 22.08
N MET A 19 -35.12 -12.39 22.65
CA MET A 19 -35.46 -13.78 22.96
C MET A 19 -36.46 -13.73 24.10
N GLN A 20 -37.75 -13.78 23.78
CA GLN A 20 -38.70 -14.35 24.72
C GLN A 20 -38.25 -15.78 24.94
N ASN A 21 -37.66 -16.07 26.09
CA ASN A 21 -37.45 -17.44 26.54
C ASN A 21 -38.84 -18.05 26.80
N ALA A 22 -39.53 -18.46 25.74
CA ALA A 22 -40.69 -19.31 25.83
C ALA A 22 -40.21 -20.75 26.06
N PHE A 23 -39.68 -21.01 27.26
CA PHE A 23 -39.66 -22.38 27.77
C PHE A 23 -41.10 -22.73 28.16
N PHE A 24 -41.87 -23.25 27.21
CA PHE A 24 -43.06 -24.01 27.57
C PHE A 24 -42.61 -25.38 28.08
N SER A 25 -42.20 -25.43 29.35
CA SER A 25 -42.27 -26.67 30.13
C SER A 25 -43.63 -26.68 30.82
N SER A 26 -44.41 -27.75 30.62
CA SER A 26 -45.66 -27.97 31.35
C SER A 26 -45.35 -28.23 32.83
N GLN A 27 -45.22 -27.17 33.62
CA GLN A 27 -45.35 -27.24 35.08
C GLN A 27 -46.05 -25.96 35.56
N ASP A 28 -47.23 -26.15 36.14
CA ASP A 28 -48.04 -25.11 36.77
C ASP A 28 -47.33 -24.58 38.01
N ARG A 29 -46.53 -23.53 37.86
CA ARG A 29 -46.16 -22.52 38.87
C ARG A 29 -45.29 -21.44 38.22
N TYR A 30 -45.86 -20.24 38.08
CA TYR A 30 -45.11 -19.06 37.65
C TYR A 30 -44.60 -18.33 38.89
N VAL A 31 -43.28 -18.30 39.09
CA VAL A 31 -42.65 -17.33 39.98
C VAL A 31 -42.30 -16.12 39.11
N ILE A 32 -43.11 -15.06 39.19
CA ILE A 32 -42.79 -13.79 38.56
C ILE A 32 -41.89 -13.02 39.53
N ILE A 33 -40.58 -13.03 39.27
CA ILE A 33 -39.67 -12.08 39.90
C ILE A 33 -39.77 -10.80 39.08
N LEU A 34 -40.52 -9.83 39.59
CA LEU A 34 -40.53 -8.48 39.02
C LEU A 34 -39.13 -7.86 39.25
N PRO A 35 -38.57 -7.14 38.27
CA PRO A 35 -37.32 -6.41 38.50
C PRO A 35 -37.57 -5.41 39.64
N GLU A 36 -36.83 -5.59 40.74
CA GLU A 36 -36.83 -4.64 41.84
C GLU A 36 -36.20 -3.33 41.33
N ILE A 37 -37.01 -2.28 41.22
CA ILE A 37 -36.48 -0.94 40.92
C ILE A 37 -35.71 -0.50 42.16
N PRO A 38 -34.40 -0.19 42.04
CA PRO A 38 -33.65 0.26 43.20
C PRO A 38 -34.28 1.52 43.81
N ASP A 39 -34.44 1.55 45.14
CA ASP A 39 -34.96 2.71 45.90
C ASP A 39 -33.94 3.87 46.01
N ALA A 40 -33.00 3.93 45.05
CA ALA A 40 -31.96 4.93 44.98
C ALA A 40 -32.55 6.28 44.53
N THR A 41 -32.20 7.36 45.22
CA THR A 41 -32.60 8.74 44.91
C THR A 41 -31.37 9.63 44.73
N ALA A 42 -31.54 10.84 44.20
CA ALA A 42 -30.45 11.82 44.12
C ALA A 42 -29.85 12.18 45.49
N GLN A 43 -30.58 11.99 46.60
CA GLN A 43 -30.05 12.19 47.95
C GLN A 43 -29.27 10.98 48.50
N THR A 44 -29.55 9.78 47.99
CA THR A 44 -29.01 8.52 48.54
C THR A 44 -28.01 7.83 47.61
N ASN A 45 -27.87 8.29 46.37
CA ASN A 45 -26.94 7.75 45.39
C ASN A 45 -26.15 8.87 44.72
N SER A 46 -24.83 8.84 44.92
CA SER A 46 -23.91 9.86 44.45
C SER A 46 -23.93 10.05 42.92
N LEU A 47 -24.14 8.98 42.14
CA LEU A 47 -24.22 9.06 40.67
C LEU A 47 -25.50 9.76 40.22
N LEU A 48 -26.65 9.43 40.84
CA LEU A 48 -27.94 10.06 40.53
C LEU A 48 -27.96 11.56 40.85
N SER A 49 -27.11 12.03 41.76
CA SER A 49 -27.01 13.45 42.09
C SER A 49 -26.42 14.31 40.96
N VAL A 50 -25.64 13.71 40.05
CA VAL A 50 -24.91 14.42 38.99
C VAL A 50 -25.40 14.13 37.57
N VAL A 51 -26.23 13.11 37.35
CA VAL A 51 -26.63 12.66 35.99
C VAL A 51 -27.42 13.68 35.17
N HIS A 52 -27.97 14.72 35.79
CA HIS A 52 -28.68 15.82 35.13
C HIS A 52 -27.88 17.13 35.08
N GLY A 53 -26.64 17.13 35.59
CA GLY A 53 -25.80 18.33 35.72
C GLY A 53 -24.56 18.32 34.83
N ASN A 54 -23.77 19.39 34.94
CA ASN A 54 -22.47 19.51 34.26
C ASN A 54 -21.29 18.92 35.04
N ASP A 55 -21.59 18.32 36.20
CA ASP A 55 -20.57 17.84 37.11
C ASP A 55 -19.91 16.55 36.60
N LEU A 56 -18.63 16.39 36.94
CA LEU A 56 -17.90 15.16 36.65
C LEU A 56 -18.43 14.00 37.52
N PRO A 57 -18.32 12.74 37.06
CA PRO A 57 -18.71 11.61 37.89
C PRO A 57 -17.89 11.57 39.21
N PRO A 58 -18.54 11.36 40.37
CA PRO A 58 -17.86 11.37 41.67
C PRO A 58 -17.11 10.06 41.96
N PHE A 59 -16.08 9.74 41.17
CA PHE A 59 -15.39 8.44 41.20
C PHE A 59 -14.75 8.09 42.55
N ASP A 60 -14.39 9.09 43.34
CA ASP A 60 -13.82 8.96 44.69
C ASP A 60 -14.83 8.36 45.69
N LYS A 61 -16.12 8.65 45.49
CA LYS A 61 -17.23 8.24 46.37
C LYS A 61 -18.03 7.07 45.83
N LEU A 62 -17.92 6.77 44.54
CA LEU A 62 -18.76 5.77 43.86
C LEU A 62 -18.42 4.33 44.26
N SER A 63 -19.37 3.66 44.90
CA SER A 63 -19.33 2.22 45.08
C SER A 63 -19.85 1.46 43.85
N THR A 64 -19.43 0.19 43.70
CA THR A 64 -19.96 -0.75 42.70
C THR A 64 -21.48 -0.90 42.81
N ARG A 65 -22.04 -0.82 44.03
CA ARG A 65 -23.47 -0.92 44.27
C ARG A 65 -24.21 0.32 43.78
N GLU A 66 -23.78 1.52 44.20
CA GLU A 66 -24.42 2.77 43.76
C GLU A 66 -24.41 2.92 42.23
N SER A 67 -23.28 2.58 41.61
CA SER A 67 -23.14 2.66 40.15
C SER A 67 -24.11 1.70 39.44
N ALA A 68 -24.23 0.47 39.97
CA ALA A 68 -25.14 -0.54 39.44
C ALA A 68 -26.62 -0.15 39.62
N ASP A 69 -26.98 0.31 40.82
CA ASP A 69 -28.35 0.67 41.18
C ASP A 69 -28.84 1.88 40.36
N ALA A 70 -27.98 2.89 40.16
CA ALA A 70 -28.28 4.04 39.31
C ALA A 70 -28.51 3.64 37.84
N CYS A 71 -27.62 2.79 37.28
CA CYS A 71 -27.78 2.31 35.90
C CYS A 71 -29.07 1.51 35.72
N ALA A 72 -29.38 0.61 36.66
CA ALA A 72 -30.59 -0.21 36.60
C ALA A 72 -31.86 0.65 36.66
N LYS A 73 -31.90 1.61 37.59
CA LYS A 73 -33.02 2.52 37.77
C LYS A 73 -33.28 3.34 36.51
N LEU A 74 -32.27 4.05 36.00
CA LEU A 74 -32.40 4.91 34.82
C LEU A 74 -32.79 4.10 33.56
N ALA A 75 -32.30 2.87 33.42
CA ALA A 75 -32.68 2.01 32.31
C ALA A 75 -34.16 1.59 32.36
N LEU A 76 -34.66 1.22 33.55
CA LEU A 76 -36.07 0.86 33.73
C LEU A 76 -37.00 2.07 33.58
N GLU A 77 -36.61 3.22 34.12
CA GLU A 77 -37.35 4.49 33.98
C GLU A 77 -37.42 4.93 32.53
N PHE A 78 -36.31 4.87 31.79
CA PHE A 78 -36.28 5.20 30.36
C PHE A 78 -37.18 4.26 29.54
N GLU A 79 -37.12 2.95 29.80
CA GLU A 79 -37.96 1.96 29.10
C GLU A 79 -39.45 2.20 29.34
N ALA A 80 -39.85 2.45 30.60
CA ALA A 80 -41.23 2.78 30.96
C ALA A 80 -41.68 4.11 30.33
N TRP A 81 -40.85 5.15 30.43
CA TRP A 81 -41.13 6.46 29.84
C TRP A 81 -41.30 6.38 28.32
N MET A 82 -40.45 5.62 27.62
CA MET A 82 -40.58 5.41 26.17
C MET A 82 -41.91 4.76 25.76
N GLN A 83 -42.48 3.90 26.62
CA GLN A 83 -43.78 3.27 26.38
C GLN A 83 -44.92 4.27 26.50
N GLU A 84 -44.87 5.13 27.53
CA GLU A 84 -45.83 6.22 27.73
C GLU A 84 -45.73 7.26 26.63
N HIS A 85 -44.52 7.66 26.29
CA HIS A 85 -44.23 8.63 25.24
C HIS A 85 -44.74 8.15 23.86
N GLY A 86 -44.46 6.89 23.50
CA GLY A 86 -45.04 6.30 22.30
C GLY A 86 -46.57 6.28 22.29
N SER A 87 -47.21 6.26 23.47
CA SER A 87 -48.66 6.24 23.59
C SER A 87 -49.30 7.62 23.51
N SER A 88 -48.57 8.71 23.75
CA SER A 88 -49.11 10.08 23.69
C SER A 88 -49.41 10.54 22.25
N PHE A 89 -48.71 10.00 21.25
CA PHE A 89 -48.88 10.34 19.83
C PHE A 89 -50.25 10.00 19.21
N ASN A 90 -51.11 9.26 19.93
CA ASN A 90 -52.45 8.88 19.47
C ASN A 90 -53.57 9.80 20.00
N SER A 91 -53.24 10.86 20.75
CA SER A 91 -54.24 11.78 21.30
C SER A 91 -54.50 12.95 20.34
N GLU A 92 -55.78 13.32 20.15
CA GLU A 92 -56.21 14.38 19.20
C GLU A 92 -55.64 15.79 19.49
N ASN A 93 -54.91 15.96 20.60
CA ASN A 93 -54.43 17.25 21.11
C ASN A 93 -52.90 17.45 21.09
N ASP A 94 -52.10 16.43 20.76
CA ASP A 94 -50.63 16.57 20.79
C ASP A 94 -50.04 16.89 19.40
N VAL A 95 -49.23 17.96 19.32
CA VAL A 95 -48.51 18.35 18.10
C VAL A 95 -47.24 17.51 17.96
N CYS A 96 -47.23 16.60 16.99
CA CYS A 96 -46.03 15.85 16.57
C CYS A 96 -45.06 16.77 15.82
N ASN A 97 -44.16 17.42 16.56
CA ASN A 97 -43.03 18.20 16.03
C ASN A 97 -41.69 17.61 16.52
N PHE A 98 -40.57 18.09 15.97
CA PHE A 98 -39.25 17.56 16.30
C PHE A 98 -38.94 17.62 17.81
N GLU A 99 -39.29 18.73 18.47
CA GLU A 99 -39.07 18.96 19.90
C GLU A 99 -39.81 17.93 20.77
N ASN A 100 -41.08 17.67 20.45
CA ASN A 100 -41.89 16.73 21.21
C ASN A 100 -41.54 15.27 20.95
N VAL A 101 -40.98 14.92 19.79
CA VAL A 101 -40.72 13.53 19.41
C VAL A 101 -39.26 13.15 19.63
N ILE A 102 -38.30 13.98 19.21
CA ILE A 102 -36.87 13.65 19.24
C ILE A 102 -36.19 14.26 20.47
N ASP A 103 -36.37 15.57 20.72
CA ASP A 103 -35.63 16.24 21.81
C ASP A 103 -35.99 15.63 23.17
N LYS A 104 -37.27 15.32 23.39
CA LYS A 104 -37.72 14.61 24.60
C LYS A 104 -37.03 13.25 24.77
N VAL A 105 -36.83 12.48 23.70
CA VAL A 105 -36.14 11.18 23.77
C VAL A 105 -34.67 11.38 24.13
N GLU A 106 -33.98 12.34 23.52
CA GLU A 106 -32.58 12.65 23.85
C GLU A 106 -32.44 13.07 25.32
N MET A 107 -33.34 13.93 25.83
CA MET A 107 -33.32 14.40 27.23
C MET A 107 -33.46 13.28 28.25
N HIS A 108 -34.27 12.24 27.96
CA HIS A 108 -34.45 11.10 28.86
C HIS A 108 -33.37 10.03 28.66
N LEU A 109 -32.76 9.97 27.47
CA LEU A 109 -31.69 9.02 27.16
C LEU A 109 -30.34 9.44 27.76
N ALA A 110 -30.03 10.73 27.78
CA ALA A 110 -28.73 11.25 28.22
C ALA A 110 -28.33 10.85 29.66
N PRO A 111 -29.19 10.96 30.70
CA PRO A 111 -28.84 10.55 32.06
C PRO A 111 -28.50 9.06 32.16
N MET A 112 -29.26 8.21 31.46
CA MET A 112 -29.01 6.77 31.40
C MET A 112 -27.66 6.47 30.73
N GLN A 113 -27.34 7.15 29.62
CA GLN A 113 -26.06 7.02 28.94
C GLN A 113 -24.90 7.49 29.81
N PHE A 114 -25.04 8.61 30.51
CA PHE A 114 -24.04 9.14 31.43
C PHE A 114 -23.72 8.15 32.56
N ALA A 115 -24.76 7.62 33.23
CA ALA A 115 -24.59 6.62 34.29
C ALA A 115 -23.92 5.35 33.75
N TRP A 116 -24.39 4.85 32.61
CA TRP A 116 -23.86 3.63 31.99
C TRP A 116 -22.41 3.80 31.51
N ASN A 117 -22.05 4.95 30.94
CA ASN A 117 -20.68 5.26 30.51
C ASN A 117 -19.73 5.38 31.72
N THR A 118 -20.20 5.99 32.82
CA THR A 118 -19.45 6.05 34.09
C THR A 118 -19.19 4.65 34.65
N PHE A 119 -20.21 3.81 34.72
CA PHE A 119 -20.07 2.45 35.24
C PHE A 119 -19.21 1.56 34.33
N ARG A 120 -19.35 1.72 33.00
CA ARG A 120 -18.50 1.04 32.02
C ARG A 120 -17.04 1.44 32.16
N HIS A 121 -16.77 2.72 32.36
CA HIS A 121 -15.41 3.21 32.58
C HIS A 121 -14.79 2.57 33.84
N LEU A 122 -15.53 2.59 34.97
CA LEU A 122 -15.11 1.90 36.21
C LEU A 122 -14.83 0.42 35.99
N ALA A 123 -15.71 -0.29 35.28
CA ALA A 123 -15.52 -1.71 34.95
C ALA A 123 -14.28 -1.95 34.08
N GLY A 124 -13.93 -1.01 33.19
CA GLY A 124 -12.72 -1.07 32.38
C GLY A 124 -11.45 -0.94 33.21
N VAL A 125 -11.37 0.10 34.05
CA VAL A 125 -10.16 0.40 34.87
C VAL A 125 -10.02 -0.50 36.09
N ARG A 126 -11.11 -1.15 36.54
CA ARG A 126 -11.13 -2.13 37.64
C ARG A 126 -11.57 -3.52 37.18
N SER A 127 -11.17 -3.91 35.97
CA SER A 127 -11.58 -5.18 35.34
C SER A 127 -11.18 -6.45 36.12
N PHE A 128 -10.25 -6.32 37.06
CA PHE A 128 -9.83 -7.39 37.98
C PHE A 128 -10.79 -7.61 39.16
N ASP A 129 -11.77 -6.74 39.40
CA ASP A 129 -12.81 -6.95 40.43
C ASP A 129 -13.93 -7.88 39.87
N PRO A 130 -14.02 -9.14 40.35
CA PRO A 130 -15.00 -10.10 39.84
C PRO A 130 -16.45 -9.71 40.19
N ASN A 131 -16.69 -9.01 41.30
CA ASN A 131 -18.03 -8.59 41.72
C ASN A 131 -18.55 -7.46 40.83
N LEU A 132 -17.67 -6.50 40.52
CA LEU A 132 -17.94 -5.42 39.56
C LEU A 132 -18.26 -6.01 38.18
N MET A 133 -17.42 -6.91 37.68
CA MET A 133 -17.60 -7.50 36.35
C MET A 133 -18.85 -8.38 36.23
N ALA A 134 -19.23 -9.11 37.27
CA ALA A 134 -20.47 -9.88 37.29
C ALA A 134 -21.71 -8.96 37.19
N ARG A 135 -21.73 -7.86 37.96
CA ARG A 135 -22.80 -6.86 37.92
C ARG A 135 -22.84 -6.12 36.58
N PHE A 136 -21.68 -5.73 36.05
CA PHE A 136 -21.55 -5.09 34.74
C PHE A 136 -22.20 -5.94 33.64
N LYS A 137 -21.86 -7.24 33.57
CA LYS A 137 -22.45 -8.16 32.59
C LYS A 137 -23.96 -8.30 32.74
N GLY A 138 -24.47 -8.38 33.98
CA GLY A 138 -25.90 -8.43 34.24
C GLY A 138 -26.64 -7.19 33.76
N LEU A 139 -26.10 -6.01 34.04
CA LEU A 139 -26.70 -4.72 33.68
C LEU A 139 -26.55 -4.36 32.20
N GLN A 140 -25.50 -4.83 31.53
CA GLN A 140 -25.29 -4.58 30.11
C GLN A 140 -26.50 -5.00 29.27
N ASN A 141 -27.11 -6.14 29.57
CA ASN A 141 -28.31 -6.62 28.88
C ASN A 141 -29.52 -5.70 29.13
N LEU A 142 -29.70 -5.26 30.37
CA LEU A 142 -30.79 -4.37 30.76
C LEU A 142 -30.68 -3.01 30.05
N VAL A 143 -29.53 -2.36 30.14
CA VAL A 143 -29.31 -1.05 29.51
C VAL A 143 -29.39 -1.15 27.99
N THR A 144 -28.86 -2.22 27.41
CA THR A 144 -28.97 -2.46 25.96
C THR A 144 -30.42 -2.66 25.53
N ARG A 145 -31.22 -3.42 26.30
CA ARG A 145 -32.66 -3.59 26.06
C ARG A 145 -33.40 -2.25 26.14
N ALA A 146 -33.22 -1.50 27.22
CA ALA A 146 -33.85 -0.19 27.41
C ALA A 146 -33.53 0.76 26.26
N ARG A 147 -32.26 0.82 25.84
CA ARG A 147 -31.85 1.62 24.67
C ARG A 147 -32.53 1.15 23.38
N ILE A 148 -32.55 -0.16 23.11
CA ILE A 148 -33.15 -0.70 21.87
C ILE A 148 -34.69 -0.59 21.87
N HIS A 149 -35.33 -0.53 23.04
CA HIS A 149 -36.80 -0.43 23.16
C HIS A 149 -37.39 0.69 22.28
N ARG A 150 -36.73 1.87 22.22
CA ARG A 150 -37.14 2.98 21.35
C ARG A 150 -37.14 2.61 19.85
N LEU A 151 -36.18 1.80 19.40
CA LEU A 151 -36.05 1.42 17.98
C LEU A 151 -37.06 0.34 17.57
N ASN A 152 -37.70 -0.31 18.54
CA ASN A 152 -38.75 -1.31 18.32
C ASN A 152 -40.16 -0.75 18.56
N ASN A 153 -40.29 0.51 18.99
CA ASN A 153 -41.58 1.12 19.28
C ASN A 153 -42.27 1.58 17.98
N HIS A 154 -43.33 0.87 17.58
CA HIS A 154 -44.03 1.14 16.33
C HIS A 154 -44.69 2.53 16.28
N ARG A 155 -45.22 3.03 17.41
CA ARG A 155 -45.86 4.35 17.44
C ARG A 155 -44.84 5.46 17.28
N PHE A 156 -43.71 5.32 17.97
CA PHE A 156 -42.57 6.22 17.80
C PHE A 156 -42.03 6.18 16.36
N PHE A 157 -41.90 4.99 15.76
CA PHE A 157 -41.50 4.86 14.35
C PHE A 157 -42.44 5.59 13.39
N THR A 158 -43.76 5.49 13.58
CA THR A 158 -44.74 6.25 12.79
C THR A 158 -44.52 7.76 12.94
N ALA A 159 -44.37 8.27 14.16
CA ALA A 159 -44.10 9.69 14.40
C ALA A 159 -42.79 10.18 13.74
N VAL A 160 -41.72 9.38 13.80
CA VAL A 160 -40.44 9.70 13.13
C VAL A 160 -40.58 9.68 11.60
N MET A 161 -41.35 8.74 11.05
CA MET A 161 -41.65 8.69 9.62
C MET A 161 -42.46 9.92 9.17
N ASP A 162 -43.42 10.37 9.96
CA ASP A 162 -44.20 11.58 9.65
C ASP A 162 -43.28 12.82 9.65
N LEU A 163 -42.40 12.94 10.66
CA LEU A 163 -41.39 14.02 10.73
C LEU A 163 -40.45 14.04 9.54
N SER A 164 -40.15 12.91 8.91
CA SER A 164 -39.26 12.87 7.73
C SER A 164 -39.81 13.62 6.51
N HIS A 165 -41.10 13.95 6.52
CA HIS A 165 -41.75 14.75 5.48
C HIS A 165 -41.80 16.25 5.82
N ASP A 166 -41.37 16.65 7.02
CA ASP A 166 -41.32 18.06 7.43
C ASP A 166 -40.18 18.79 6.70
N LYS A 167 -40.55 19.84 5.97
CA LYS A 167 -39.62 20.67 5.19
C LYS A 167 -38.89 21.72 6.03
N ASN A 168 -39.27 21.89 7.29
CA ASN A 168 -38.67 22.88 8.19
C ASN A 168 -37.46 22.34 8.97
N LEU A 169 -37.14 21.04 8.84
CA LEU A 169 -35.99 20.45 9.50
C LEU A 169 -34.68 21.05 8.96
N ASN A 170 -33.76 21.39 9.86
CA ASN A 170 -32.40 21.76 9.47
C ASN A 170 -31.59 20.52 9.02
N SER A 171 -30.38 20.73 8.51
CA SER A 171 -29.54 19.66 7.97
C SER A 171 -29.21 18.57 9.00
N VAL A 172 -28.91 18.96 10.24
CA VAL A 172 -28.54 18.05 11.34
C VAL A 172 -29.77 17.25 11.79
N GLN A 173 -30.92 17.89 11.94
CA GLN A 173 -32.20 17.23 12.25
C GLN A 173 -32.57 16.21 11.17
N SER A 174 -32.40 16.58 9.89
CA SER A 174 -32.64 15.69 8.75
C SER A 174 -31.74 14.44 8.79
N ILE A 175 -30.46 14.62 9.14
CA ILE A 175 -29.51 13.51 9.30
C ILE A 175 -29.94 12.60 10.46
N LEU A 176 -30.33 13.18 11.60
CA LEU A 176 -30.78 12.41 12.76
C LEU A 176 -32.05 11.60 12.48
N ILE A 177 -33.05 12.21 11.84
CA ILE A 177 -34.28 11.49 11.43
C ILE A 177 -33.94 10.35 10.48
N ALA A 178 -33.11 10.59 9.46
CA ALA A 178 -32.69 9.55 8.53
C ALA A 178 -31.96 8.39 9.25
N LYS A 179 -31.12 8.71 10.24
CA LYS A 179 -30.46 7.72 11.09
C LYS A 179 -31.47 6.90 11.90
N TYR A 180 -32.40 7.55 12.61
CA TYR A 180 -33.44 6.86 13.40
C TYR A 180 -34.29 5.92 12.53
N ILE A 181 -34.78 6.39 11.38
CA ILE A 181 -35.54 5.56 10.43
C ILE A 181 -34.72 4.34 10.02
N ARG A 182 -33.44 4.54 9.67
CA ARG A 182 -32.58 3.45 9.22
C ARG A 182 -32.38 2.42 10.33
N GLU A 183 -32.18 2.85 11.56
CA GLU A 183 -32.03 1.96 12.71
C GLU A 183 -33.29 1.20 13.04
N MET A 184 -34.45 1.86 13.02
CA MET A 184 -35.76 1.23 13.24
C MET A 184 -36.06 0.19 12.15
N GLN A 185 -35.73 0.49 10.89
CA GLN A 185 -35.83 -0.47 9.79
C GLN A 185 -34.90 -1.67 9.97
N LEU A 186 -33.65 -1.43 10.39
CA LEU A 186 -32.72 -2.50 10.70
C LEU A 186 -33.22 -3.37 11.87
N ASN A 187 -33.95 -2.80 12.83
CA ASN A 187 -34.64 -3.52 13.90
C ASN A 187 -35.87 -4.33 13.46
N GLY A 188 -36.28 -4.22 12.19
CA GLY A 188 -37.37 -5.00 11.63
C GLY A 188 -38.70 -4.24 11.51
N LEU A 189 -38.75 -2.96 11.87
CA LEU A 189 -39.94 -2.13 11.63
C LEU A 189 -40.04 -1.77 10.13
N GLY A 190 -41.22 -1.98 9.52
CA GLY A 190 -41.48 -1.64 8.11
C GLY A 190 -40.97 -2.63 7.06
N LEU A 191 -40.55 -3.85 7.45
CA LEU A 191 -40.20 -4.92 6.49
C LEU A 191 -41.44 -5.71 6.03
N SER A 192 -41.56 -5.93 4.71
CA SER A 192 -42.39 -6.99 4.14
C SER A 192 -41.54 -8.24 3.87
N ASP A 193 -42.15 -9.43 3.77
CA ASP A 193 -41.43 -10.71 3.51
C ASP A 193 -40.52 -10.68 2.27
N LYS A 194 -40.83 -9.82 1.29
CA LYS A 194 -40.05 -9.65 0.05
C LYS A 194 -38.75 -8.84 0.28
N ASN A 195 -38.72 -7.96 1.28
CA ASN A 195 -37.60 -7.05 1.56
C ASN A 195 -36.45 -7.72 2.34
N CYS A 196 -36.72 -8.85 3.02
CA CYS A 196 -35.67 -9.69 3.61
C CYS A 196 -34.68 -10.23 2.56
N LYS A 197 -35.16 -10.56 1.34
CA LYS A 197 -34.31 -11.01 0.22
C LYS A 197 -33.48 -9.87 -0.40
N TRP A 198 -33.95 -8.62 -0.31
CA TRP A 198 -33.21 -7.45 -0.78
C TRP A 198 -32.02 -7.12 0.14
N LEU A 199 -32.16 -7.38 1.44
CA LEU A 199 -31.10 -7.24 2.43
C LEU A 199 -29.91 -8.18 2.13
N GLU A 200 -30.17 -9.39 1.63
CA GLU A 200 -29.14 -10.35 1.22
C GLU A 200 -28.39 -9.91 -0.05
N GLU A 201 -29.09 -9.34 -1.04
CA GLU A 201 -28.48 -8.80 -2.26
C GLU A 201 -27.64 -7.55 -1.99
N TYR A 202 -28.04 -6.71 -1.03
CA TYR A 202 -27.24 -5.55 -0.61
C TYR A 202 -25.97 -5.96 0.15
N ARG A 203 -26.04 -7.00 1.00
CA ARG A 203 -24.87 -7.62 1.64
C ARG A 203 -23.87 -8.16 0.60
N ARG A 204 -24.37 -8.75 -0.50
CA ARG A 204 -23.56 -9.21 -1.63
C ARG A 204 -22.87 -8.05 -2.37
N ARG A 205 -23.53 -6.90 -2.51
CA ARG A 205 -22.96 -5.70 -3.19
C ARG A 205 -21.93 -4.96 -2.36
N ILE A 206 -22.09 -4.88 -1.04
CA ILE A 206 -21.04 -4.36 -0.13
C ILE A 206 -19.79 -5.23 -0.24
N TYR A 207 -19.95 -6.56 -0.35
CA TYR A 207 -18.84 -7.47 -0.62
C TYR A 207 -18.15 -7.19 -1.96
N ASP A 208 -18.90 -7.01 -3.06
CA ASP A 208 -18.30 -6.72 -4.38
C ASP A 208 -17.60 -5.34 -4.43
N ALA A 209 -18.03 -4.38 -3.62
CA ALA A 209 -17.46 -3.03 -3.56
C ALA A 209 -16.24 -2.92 -2.64
N VAL A 210 -16.19 -3.69 -1.55
CA VAL A 210 -15.08 -3.68 -0.58
C VAL A 210 -13.95 -4.66 -0.97
N PHE A 211 -14.23 -5.68 -1.78
CA PHE A 211 -13.34 -6.85 -1.97
C PHE A 211 -12.76 -7.07 -3.39
N LYS A 212 -12.40 -6.01 -4.12
CA LYS A 212 -11.51 -6.13 -5.30
C LYS A 212 -10.05 -5.84 -4.91
N PHE A 213 -9.37 -6.87 -4.40
CA PHE A 213 -8.14 -6.75 -3.62
C PHE A 213 -6.84 -6.49 -4.43
N ARG A 214 -6.41 -5.22 -4.52
CA ARG A 214 -4.98 -4.87 -4.72
C ARG A 214 -4.16 -4.96 -3.42
N LEU A 215 -4.79 -4.77 -2.26
CA LEU A 215 -4.13 -4.70 -0.95
C LEU A 215 -3.55 -6.04 -0.45
N LYS A 216 -4.26 -7.15 -0.69
CA LYS A 216 -3.89 -8.51 -0.26
C LYS A 216 -2.66 -8.94 -1.02
N GLN A 217 -2.69 -8.80 -2.35
CA GLN A 217 -1.56 -9.11 -3.21
C GLN A 217 -0.33 -8.28 -2.80
N ALA A 218 -0.46 -6.96 -2.63
CA ALA A 218 0.66 -6.11 -2.21
C ALA A 218 1.19 -6.46 -0.81
N ALA A 219 0.32 -6.64 0.19
CA ALA A 219 0.73 -6.94 1.56
C ALA A 219 1.34 -8.34 1.70
N VAL A 220 0.74 -9.37 1.09
CA VAL A 220 1.27 -10.74 1.09
C VAL A 220 2.60 -10.80 0.35
N LYS A 221 2.70 -10.15 -0.83
CA LYS A 221 3.98 -10.04 -1.55
C LYS A 221 5.05 -9.39 -0.68
N ARG A 222 4.72 -8.25 -0.06
CA ARG A 222 5.67 -7.51 0.79
C ARG A 222 6.11 -8.32 2.01
N LEU A 223 5.21 -9.07 2.64
CA LEU A 223 5.53 -9.97 3.75
C LEU A 223 6.42 -11.12 3.30
N SER A 224 6.12 -11.77 2.16
CA SER A 224 6.95 -12.83 1.61
C SER A 224 8.37 -12.35 1.33
N GLU A 225 8.52 -11.17 0.70
CA GLU A 225 9.83 -10.54 0.50
C GLU A 225 10.55 -10.26 1.84
N GLN A 226 9.82 -9.81 2.86
CA GLN A 226 10.40 -9.55 4.18
C GLN A 226 10.88 -10.84 4.84
N VAL A 227 10.08 -11.92 4.79
CA VAL A 227 10.44 -13.24 5.32
C VAL A 227 11.67 -13.79 4.59
N GLU A 228 11.75 -13.65 3.27
CA GLU A 228 12.95 -14.02 2.50
C GLU A 228 14.20 -13.26 2.95
N MET A 229 14.08 -11.97 3.28
CA MET A 229 15.18 -11.17 3.82
C MET A 229 15.59 -11.56 5.25
N MET A 230 14.63 -12.00 6.09
CA MET A 230 14.90 -12.45 7.47
C MET A 230 15.63 -13.81 7.53
N GLN A 231 15.41 -14.68 6.54
CA GLN A 231 15.90 -16.07 6.55
C GLN A 231 17.44 -16.18 6.61
N PRO A 232 18.23 -15.45 5.79
CA PRO A 232 19.68 -15.43 5.92
C PRO A 232 20.16 -14.89 7.27
N LEU A 233 19.46 -13.92 7.85
CA LEU A 233 19.83 -13.32 9.13
C LEU A 233 19.62 -14.31 10.28
N ALA A 234 18.46 -14.97 10.32
CA ALA A 234 18.17 -16.02 11.29
C ALA A 234 19.10 -17.23 11.20
N ALA A 235 19.43 -17.66 9.97
CA ALA A 235 20.36 -18.75 9.74
C ALA A 235 21.79 -18.42 10.19
N ARG A 236 22.24 -17.17 10.00
CA ARG A 236 23.59 -16.72 10.39
C ARG A 236 23.74 -16.45 11.89
N GLN A 237 22.74 -15.84 12.52
CA GLN A 237 22.84 -15.43 13.92
C GLN A 237 22.49 -16.55 14.91
N ASP A 238 21.39 -17.28 14.65
CA ASP A 238 20.81 -18.22 15.62
C ASP A 238 20.73 -19.66 15.10
N ALA A 239 21.31 -19.93 13.92
CA ALA A 239 21.29 -21.24 13.26
C ALA A 239 19.89 -21.84 13.07
N LEU A 240 18.86 -20.97 12.96
CA LEU A 240 17.49 -21.41 12.72
C LEU A 240 17.33 -21.96 11.30
N ARG A 241 16.49 -23.00 11.18
CA ARG A 241 16.20 -23.66 9.90
C ARG A 241 14.98 -23.02 9.25
N SER A 242 15.01 -22.91 7.92
CA SER A 242 13.85 -22.49 7.12
C SER A 242 12.75 -23.58 7.10
N PRO A 243 11.45 -23.20 7.09
CA PRO A 243 10.92 -21.84 7.13
C PRO A 243 10.81 -21.28 8.56
N LEU A 244 10.99 -19.95 8.69
CA LEU A 244 10.68 -19.21 9.92
C LEU A 244 9.24 -19.44 10.37
N LYS A 245 9.03 -19.45 11.69
CA LYS A 245 7.74 -19.69 12.33
C LYS A 245 7.09 -18.37 12.77
N PRO A 246 5.77 -18.36 13.05
CA PRO A 246 5.06 -17.13 13.45
C PRO A 246 5.71 -16.38 14.62
N TRP A 247 6.21 -17.11 15.62
CA TRP A 247 6.86 -16.53 16.80
C TRP A 247 8.26 -15.95 16.53
N ASP A 248 8.86 -16.22 15.37
CA ASP A 248 10.16 -15.68 14.98
C ASP A 248 10.04 -14.30 14.30
N LEU A 249 8.85 -13.96 13.78
CA LEU A 249 8.66 -12.83 12.88
C LEU A 249 8.94 -11.48 13.54
N ASP A 250 8.34 -11.21 14.70
CA ASP A 250 8.49 -9.90 15.37
C ASP A 250 9.95 -9.67 15.78
N TYR A 251 10.66 -10.72 16.18
CA TYR A 251 12.06 -10.66 16.55
C TYR A 251 12.95 -10.28 15.35
N TYR A 252 12.82 -11.01 14.24
CA TYR A 252 13.65 -10.78 13.06
C TYR A 252 13.22 -9.57 12.24
N ALA A 253 11.94 -9.21 12.22
CA ALA A 253 11.46 -7.96 11.64
C ALA A 253 12.08 -6.76 12.36
N ARG A 254 12.15 -6.80 13.71
CA ARG A 254 12.85 -5.77 14.48
C ARG A 254 14.34 -5.75 14.15
N LYS A 255 15.02 -6.90 14.15
CA LYS A 255 16.47 -6.96 13.85
C LYS A 255 16.81 -6.42 12.46
N LEU A 256 16.00 -6.77 11.46
CA LEU A 256 16.13 -6.27 10.10
C LEU A 256 15.90 -4.75 10.05
N ALA A 257 14.87 -4.24 10.75
CA ALA A 257 14.60 -2.81 10.81
C ALA A 257 15.68 -2.02 11.57
N GLU A 258 16.20 -2.54 12.68
CA GLU A 258 17.34 -1.95 13.41
C GLU A 258 18.56 -1.81 12.48
N HIS A 259 18.87 -2.85 11.72
CA HIS A 259 19.96 -2.87 10.77
C HIS A 259 19.74 -1.92 9.57
N ASP A 260 18.60 -2.03 8.89
CA ASP A 260 18.36 -1.33 7.62
C ASP A 260 18.21 0.19 7.78
N TYR A 261 17.84 0.66 8.98
CA TYR A 261 17.63 2.08 9.28
C TYR A 261 18.63 2.67 10.28
N ASP A 262 19.59 1.88 10.75
CA ASP A 262 20.58 2.28 11.77
C ASP A 262 19.90 2.85 13.03
N ILE A 263 19.01 2.05 13.61
CA ILE A 263 18.20 2.43 14.78
C ILE A 263 18.39 1.40 15.91
N ASP A 264 18.51 1.89 17.14
CA ASP A 264 18.35 1.11 18.37
C ASP A 264 17.03 1.53 19.05
N PHE A 265 16.03 0.64 19.05
CA PHE A 265 14.72 0.93 19.65
C PHE A 265 14.78 1.12 21.16
N GLY A 266 15.75 0.50 21.85
CA GLY A 266 15.95 0.66 23.29
C GLY A 266 16.45 2.07 23.61
N GLN A 267 17.49 2.52 22.91
CA GLN A 267 18.03 3.87 23.08
C GLN A 267 17.06 4.95 22.60
N THR A 268 16.35 4.70 21.50
CA THR A 268 15.41 5.69 20.94
C THR A 268 14.23 5.97 21.89
N ALA A 269 13.83 4.99 22.72
CA ALA A 269 12.79 5.19 23.73
C ALA A 269 13.15 6.27 24.78
N GLU A 270 14.45 6.51 25.03
CA GLU A 270 14.94 7.54 25.96
C GLU A 270 14.58 8.98 25.53
N TYR A 271 14.15 9.17 24.28
CA TYR A 271 13.66 10.44 23.74
C TYR A 271 12.17 10.69 23.97
N PHE A 272 11.45 9.72 24.54
CA PHE A 272 10.00 9.81 24.77
C PHE A 272 9.61 9.55 26.24
N PRO A 273 10.16 10.29 27.23
CA PRO A 273 9.68 10.22 28.60
C PRO A 273 8.23 10.74 28.70
N TYR A 274 7.32 9.89 29.18
CA TYR A 274 5.87 10.05 29.04
C TYR A 274 5.34 11.45 29.43
N MET A 275 5.64 11.93 30.64
CA MET A 275 5.08 13.21 31.13
C MET A 275 5.55 14.41 30.29
N GLN A 276 6.84 14.42 29.92
CA GLN A 276 7.39 15.47 29.06
C GLN A 276 6.80 15.36 27.66
N PHE A 277 6.69 14.14 27.14
CA PHE A 277 6.14 13.88 25.82
C PHE A 277 4.67 14.32 25.71
N LEU A 278 3.86 14.03 26.74
CA LEU A 278 2.47 14.50 26.86
C LEU A 278 2.39 16.03 26.79
N SER A 279 3.23 16.73 27.55
CA SER A 279 3.31 18.19 27.52
C SER A 279 3.67 18.72 26.12
N ASN A 280 4.67 18.12 25.47
CA ASN A 280 5.09 18.50 24.12
C ASN A 280 3.94 18.31 23.10
N VAL A 281 3.17 17.23 23.24
CA VAL A 281 2.01 16.97 22.37
C VAL A 281 0.91 18.00 22.59
N PHE A 282 0.60 18.37 23.83
CA PHE A 282 -0.37 19.45 24.10
C PHE A 282 0.09 20.80 23.56
N GLU A 283 1.37 21.14 23.67
CA GLU A 283 1.94 22.36 23.08
C GLU A 283 1.88 22.35 21.54
N LEU A 284 2.15 21.19 20.91
CA LEU A 284 2.01 21.05 19.47
C LEU A 284 0.54 21.19 19.04
N ILE A 285 -0.40 20.56 19.75
CA ILE A 285 -1.83 20.68 19.49
C ILE A 285 -2.28 22.14 19.62
N LYS A 286 -1.81 22.85 20.65
CA LYS A 286 -2.08 24.29 20.80
C LYS A 286 -1.64 25.08 19.57
N ARG A 287 -0.42 24.87 19.08
CA ARG A 287 0.08 25.58 17.88
C ARG A 287 -0.69 25.24 16.61
N LEU A 288 -1.07 23.98 16.42
CA LEU A 288 -1.66 23.50 15.16
C LEU A 288 -3.19 23.63 15.10
N PHE A 289 -3.87 23.46 16.24
CA PHE A 289 -5.32 23.36 16.33
C PHE A 289 -5.96 24.40 17.26
N ASP A 290 -5.15 25.22 17.94
CA ASP A 290 -5.62 26.29 18.83
C ASP A 290 -6.45 25.79 20.01
N ILE A 291 -5.95 24.72 20.64
CA ILE A 291 -6.59 24.04 21.76
C ILE A 291 -5.62 23.98 22.93
N THR A 292 -6.08 24.42 24.09
CA THR A 292 -5.25 24.49 25.30
C THR A 292 -5.68 23.42 26.28
N PHE A 293 -4.71 22.68 26.81
CA PHE A 293 -4.88 21.72 27.89
C PHE A 293 -4.26 22.30 29.16
N THR A 294 -5.04 22.40 30.23
CA THR A 294 -4.60 22.94 31.52
C THR A 294 -4.79 21.89 32.61
N LEU A 295 -3.72 21.55 33.33
CA LEU A 295 -3.81 20.62 34.46
C LEU A 295 -4.66 21.24 35.59
N VAL A 296 -5.70 20.54 36.02
CA VAL A 296 -6.53 20.95 37.15
C VAL A 296 -5.78 20.64 38.45
N SER A 297 -5.49 21.68 39.24
CA SER A 297 -4.78 21.54 40.53
C SER A 297 -5.79 21.40 41.68
N GLY A 298 -5.73 20.29 42.44
CA GLY A 298 -6.60 20.02 43.59
C GLY A 298 -7.03 18.54 43.71
N GLU A 299 -7.87 18.23 44.71
CA GLU A 299 -8.52 16.91 44.84
C GLU A 299 -9.63 16.78 43.78
N ALA A 300 -9.28 16.27 42.60
CA ALA A 300 -10.27 15.85 41.61
C ALA A 300 -10.91 14.52 42.05
N ALA A 301 -12.21 14.37 41.82
CA ALA A 301 -12.95 13.12 42.09
C ALA A 301 -12.58 12.03 41.05
N VAL A 302 -11.40 11.42 41.21
CA VAL A 302 -10.84 10.43 40.28
C VAL A 302 -10.85 9.02 40.87
N TRP A 303 -10.74 8.00 40.01
CA TRP A 303 -10.82 6.58 40.43
C TRP A 303 -9.51 6.00 40.97
N ASP A 304 -8.38 6.70 40.78
CA ASP A 304 -7.04 6.36 41.28
C ASP A 304 -6.17 7.63 41.46
N LYS A 305 -5.22 7.60 42.39
CA LYS A 305 -4.30 8.73 42.70
C LYS A 305 -3.35 9.11 41.56
N GLU A 306 -3.11 8.20 40.61
CA GLU A 306 -2.24 8.44 39.45
C GLU A 306 -2.98 9.14 38.30
N VAL A 307 -4.31 9.29 38.40
CA VAL A 307 -5.13 9.96 37.38
C VAL A 307 -4.90 11.47 37.43
N GLN A 308 -4.61 12.04 36.27
CA GLN A 308 -4.49 13.48 36.08
C GLN A 308 -5.71 14.02 35.31
N LEU A 309 -6.28 15.11 35.81
CA LEU A 309 -7.41 15.79 35.17
C LEU A 309 -6.93 17.03 34.43
N PHE A 310 -7.29 17.15 33.15
CA PHE A 310 -7.00 18.32 32.32
C PHE A 310 -8.29 19.00 31.88
N GLU A 311 -8.38 20.31 32.07
CA GLU A 311 -9.38 21.15 31.44
C GLU A 311 -8.93 21.47 30.00
N VAL A 312 -9.86 21.37 29.06
CA VAL A 312 -9.61 21.62 27.64
C VAL A 312 -10.42 22.82 27.19
N THR A 313 -9.74 23.82 26.64
CA THR A 313 -10.38 25.04 26.13
C THR A 313 -10.08 25.23 24.64
N ASP A 314 -11.12 25.60 23.89
CA ASP A 314 -11.08 25.98 22.48
C ASP A 314 -11.53 27.44 22.37
N GLU A 315 -10.81 28.26 21.61
CA GLU A 315 -11.18 29.66 21.36
C GLU A 315 -12.54 29.80 20.66
N ASN A 316 -13.06 28.73 20.03
CA ASN A 316 -14.35 28.71 19.33
C ASN A 316 -15.18 27.42 19.56
N ALA A 317 -15.59 27.10 20.79
CA ALA A 317 -16.65 26.08 20.96
C ALA A 317 -17.32 26.08 22.34
N ARG A 318 -18.63 25.81 22.36
CA ARG A 318 -19.33 24.81 23.22
C ARG A 318 -20.69 24.46 22.59
N SER A 319 -21.11 23.19 22.67
CA SER A 319 -22.47 22.75 22.37
C SER A 319 -23.45 23.24 23.46
N SER A 320 -24.61 23.75 23.06
CA SER A 320 -25.54 24.48 23.95
C SER A 320 -26.79 23.70 24.37
N ILE A 321 -27.05 22.52 23.80
CA ILE A 321 -28.37 21.88 23.87
C ILE A 321 -28.53 20.92 25.06
N VAL A 322 -27.56 20.03 25.31
CA VAL A 322 -27.69 19.01 26.38
C VAL A 322 -27.11 19.51 27.71
N GLY A 323 -26.28 20.55 27.67
CA GLY A 323 -25.69 21.13 28.88
C GLY A 323 -24.83 20.13 29.67
N HIS A 324 -24.20 19.15 29.01
CA HIS A 324 -23.15 18.30 29.59
C HIS A 324 -21.79 18.67 28.98
N THR A 325 -20.74 18.63 29.81
CA THR A 325 -19.36 18.82 29.36
C THR A 325 -18.82 17.48 28.83
N PRO A 326 -18.29 17.40 27.59
CA PRO A 326 -17.66 16.18 27.08
C PRO A 326 -16.47 15.78 27.95
N VAL A 327 -16.40 14.51 28.34
CA VAL A 327 -15.30 13.95 29.14
C VAL A 327 -14.68 12.78 28.39
N VAL A 328 -13.36 12.76 28.31
CA VAL A 328 -12.59 11.66 27.73
C VAL A 328 -11.65 11.08 28.78
N TYR A 329 -11.58 9.75 28.80
CA TYR A 329 -10.66 9.00 29.65
C TYR A 329 -9.54 8.38 28.79
N LEU A 330 -8.31 8.81 29.03
CA LEU A 330 -7.12 8.28 28.36
C LEU A 330 -6.41 7.30 29.30
N ASN A 331 -6.45 6.01 28.96
CA ASN A 331 -5.78 4.96 29.75
C ASN A 331 -4.59 4.40 28.98
N LEU A 332 -3.39 4.41 29.59
CA LEU A 332 -2.16 3.87 29.02
C LEU A 332 -1.57 2.85 30.00
N ASN A 333 -1.28 1.64 29.52
CA ASN A 333 -0.69 0.57 30.32
C ASN A 333 0.84 0.62 30.27
N LEU A 334 1.43 1.65 30.89
CA LEU A 334 2.89 1.81 30.92
C LEU A 334 3.56 0.89 31.95
N SER A 335 4.83 0.55 31.74
CA SER A 335 5.58 -0.34 32.64
C SER A 335 5.78 0.28 34.03
N SER A 336 5.53 -0.54 35.06
CA SER A 336 5.72 -0.20 36.47
C SER A 336 7.19 -0.19 36.91
N GLU A 337 8.15 -0.58 36.05
CA GLU A 337 9.59 -0.56 36.35
C GLU A 337 10.10 0.86 36.68
N SER A 338 9.45 1.88 36.09
CA SER A 338 9.72 3.30 36.35
C SER A 338 9.50 3.68 37.82
N LEU A 339 8.48 3.12 38.47
CA LEU A 339 8.13 3.36 39.87
C LEU A 339 9.17 2.80 40.85
N LYS A 340 9.94 1.77 40.44
CA LYS A 340 10.97 1.14 41.29
C LYS A 340 12.34 1.80 41.19
N THR A 341 12.65 2.40 40.04
CA THR A 341 14.01 2.82 39.66
C THR A 341 14.22 4.33 39.71
N GLY A 342 13.15 5.13 39.79
CA GLY A 342 13.20 6.60 39.72
C GLY A 342 13.47 7.14 38.31
N VAL A 343 13.58 6.26 37.31
CA VAL A 343 13.70 6.60 35.89
C VAL A 343 12.28 6.85 35.34
N PRO A 344 12.05 7.90 34.52
CA PRO A 344 10.72 8.15 33.95
C PRO A 344 10.26 6.97 33.07
N ALA A 345 8.95 6.76 33.01
CA ALA A 345 8.37 5.81 32.07
C ALA A 345 8.59 6.29 30.63
N PHE A 346 9.22 5.46 29.80
CA PHE A 346 9.44 5.74 28.38
C PHE A 346 8.32 5.16 27.52
N LEU A 347 7.93 5.88 26.49
CA LEU A 347 7.08 5.35 25.42
C LEU A 347 7.95 4.62 24.41
N HIS A 348 7.81 3.29 24.38
CA HIS A 348 8.27 2.49 23.26
C HIS A 348 7.44 2.79 22.00
N TRP A 349 7.92 2.35 20.83
CA TRP A 349 7.34 2.71 19.54
C TRP A 349 5.85 2.34 19.42
N ASP A 350 5.42 1.25 20.03
CA ASP A 350 4.05 0.75 20.01
C ASP A 350 3.14 1.62 20.90
N HIS A 351 3.61 1.95 22.10
CA HIS A 351 2.95 2.90 23.00
C HIS A 351 2.84 4.30 22.36
N LEU A 352 3.87 4.74 21.64
CA LEU A 352 3.88 6.02 20.92
C LEU A 352 2.78 6.06 19.85
N VAL A 353 2.72 5.04 18.98
CA VAL A 353 1.69 4.94 17.93
C VAL A 353 0.29 4.86 18.54
N GLN A 354 0.10 4.05 19.59
CA GLN A 354 -1.19 3.94 20.27
C GLN A 354 -1.60 5.25 20.92
N PHE A 355 -0.66 5.94 21.57
CA PHE A 355 -0.90 7.23 22.21
C PHE A 355 -1.41 8.27 21.21
N PHE A 356 -0.80 8.38 20.03
CA PHE A 356 -1.28 9.29 18.98
C PHE A 356 -2.70 8.96 18.50
N ARG A 357 -3.04 7.68 18.37
CA ARG A 357 -4.40 7.24 18.00
C ARG A 357 -5.44 7.63 19.05
N GLU A 358 -5.09 7.48 20.33
CA GLU A 358 -5.98 7.86 21.43
C GLU A 358 -6.12 9.37 21.56
N ILE A 359 -5.07 10.15 21.27
CA ILE A 359 -5.18 11.62 21.15
C ILE A 359 -6.18 11.99 20.05
N GLY A 360 -6.08 11.38 18.86
CA GLY A 360 -7.01 11.65 17.77
C GLY A 360 -8.48 11.39 18.13
N LYS A 361 -8.73 10.26 18.81
CA LYS A 361 -10.06 9.91 19.34
C LYS A 361 -10.52 10.89 20.43
N SER A 362 -9.61 11.31 21.31
CA SER A 362 -9.91 12.28 22.37
C SER A 362 -10.32 13.62 21.78
N MET A 363 -9.57 14.10 20.78
CA MET A 363 -9.85 15.35 20.07
C MET A 363 -11.20 15.31 19.35
N GLN A 364 -11.57 14.18 18.74
CA GLN A 364 -12.88 14.00 18.13
C GLN A 364 -14.01 14.23 19.16
N ILE A 365 -13.91 13.58 20.33
CA ILE A 365 -14.97 13.64 21.34
C ILE A 365 -15.04 15.03 22.00
N LEU A 366 -13.88 15.61 22.34
CA LEU A 366 -13.80 16.87 23.08
C LEU A 366 -14.29 18.08 22.27
N LEU A 367 -14.10 18.05 20.96
CA LEU A 367 -14.35 19.21 20.09
C LEU A 367 -15.65 19.13 19.29
N SER A 368 -16.35 17.99 19.36
CA SER A 368 -17.60 17.79 18.64
C SER A 368 -18.62 18.88 19.01
N GLN A 369 -19.17 19.53 17.99
CA GLN A 369 -20.29 20.46 18.11
C GLN A 369 -21.62 19.79 17.73
N ALA A 370 -21.64 18.46 17.63
CA ALA A 370 -22.87 17.71 17.41
C ALA A 370 -23.84 17.93 18.58
N ASN A 371 -25.00 18.50 18.28
CA ASN A 371 -25.97 18.92 19.28
C ASN A 371 -26.82 17.77 19.84
N TYR A 372 -26.70 16.56 19.27
CA TYR A 372 -27.46 15.38 19.64
C TYR A 372 -26.51 14.25 19.98
N SER A 373 -26.75 13.55 21.10
CA SER A 373 -25.87 12.48 21.58
C SER A 373 -25.72 11.36 20.56
N GLU A 374 -26.79 11.07 19.82
CA GLU A 374 -26.85 10.09 18.75
C GLU A 374 -26.05 10.47 17.49
N LEU A 375 -25.62 11.73 17.36
CA LEU A 375 -24.73 12.20 16.29
C LEU A 375 -23.32 12.52 16.78
N ALA A 376 -23.07 12.45 18.08
CA ALA A 376 -21.77 12.70 18.67
C ALA A 376 -20.95 11.40 18.78
N SER A 377 -19.64 11.51 18.64
CA SER A 377 -18.67 10.45 18.83
C SER A 377 -19.00 9.18 17.99
N GLY A 378 -18.78 8.00 18.56
CA GLY A 378 -18.93 6.72 17.89
C GLY A 378 -20.36 6.36 17.47
N ASP A 379 -21.41 7.05 17.97
CA ASP A 379 -22.79 6.75 17.60
C ASP A 379 -23.24 7.43 16.31
N GLY A 380 -22.66 8.60 16.00
CA GLY A 380 -22.98 9.40 14.82
C GLY A 380 -22.20 9.06 13.55
N ILE A 381 -21.13 8.28 13.67
CA ILE A 381 -20.19 8.02 12.56
C ILE A 381 -20.39 6.63 11.96
N GLU A 382 -20.33 6.56 10.63
CA GLU A 382 -20.30 5.30 9.89
C GLU A 382 -19.14 4.40 10.35
N ARG A 383 -19.43 3.12 10.62
CA ARG A 383 -18.49 2.21 11.29
C ARG A 383 -17.13 2.09 10.60
N ASP A 384 -17.08 2.18 9.27
CA ASP A 384 -15.86 2.11 8.47
C ASP A 384 -15.01 3.39 8.49
N CYS A 385 -15.57 4.49 8.99
CA CYS A 385 -14.95 5.81 9.10
C CYS A 385 -14.61 6.20 10.55
N ILE A 386 -15.07 5.43 11.54
CA ILE A 386 -14.95 5.75 12.97
C ILE A 386 -13.50 5.93 13.45
N MET A 387 -12.52 5.38 12.74
CA MET A 387 -11.10 5.47 13.14
C MET A 387 -10.29 6.48 12.33
N ILE A 388 -10.92 7.28 11.44
CA ILE A 388 -10.21 8.28 10.63
C ILE A 388 -9.42 9.23 11.53
N TYR A 389 -10.02 9.70 12.62
CA TYR A 389 -9.40 10.62 13.60
C TYR A 389 -8.14 10.02 14.23
N SER A 390 -8.22 8.76 14.66
CA SER A 390 -7.09 8.04 15.25
C SER A 390 -5.94 7.88 14.26
N PHE A 391 -6.21 7.45 13.04
CA PHE A 391 -5.17 7.27 12.03
C PHE A 391 -4.63 8.61 11.50
N PHE A 392 -5.48 9.65 11.41
CA PHE A 392 -5.04 10.98 11.00
C PHE A 392 -4.00 11.54 11.97
N PHE A 393 -4.26 11.50 13.27
CA PHE A 393 -3.30 11.95 14.28
C PHE A 393 -2.06 11.05 14.37
N GLU A 394 -2.22 9.73 14.20
CA GLU A 394 -1.06 8.82 14.06
C GLU A 394 -0.14 9.31 12.93
N HIS A 395 -0.66 9.50 11.72
CA HIS A 395 0.16 9.87 10.56
C HIS A 395 0.67 11.31 10.63
N LEU A 396 -0.13 12.24 11.16
CA LEU A 396 0.28 13.64 11.33
C LEU A 396 1.48 13.73 12.28
N PHE A 397 1.40 13.10 13.46
CA PHE A 397 2.47 13.15 14.45
C PHE A 397 3.65 12.23 14.12
N MET A 398 3.42 11.18 13.32
CA MET A 398 4.47 10.35 12.72
C MET A 398 5.07 10.97 11.45
N ARG A 399 4.90 12.27 11.19
CA ARG A 399 5.75 12.98 10.24
C ARG A 399 7.14 13.21 10.87
N PRO A 400 8.24 13.14 10.10
CA PRO A 400 9.59 13.26 10.66
C PRO A 400 9.86 14.59 11.38
N ASP A 401 9.29 15.69 10.88
CA ASP A 401 9.38 17.02 11.49
C ASP A 401 8.56 17.13 12.79
N CYS A 402 7.32 16.63 12.80
CA CYS A 402 6.50 16.55 14.01
C CYS A 402 7.17 15.69 15.08
N LEU A 403 7.62 14.48 14.73
CA LEU A 403 8.22 13.57 15.71
C LEU A 403 9.53 14.10 16.27
N ALA A 404 10.37 14.71 15.42
CA ALA A 404 11.57 15.40 15.88
C ALA A 404 11.23 16.50 16.89
N ASP A 405 10.22 17.32 16.60
CA ASP A 405 9.81 18.41 17.50
C ASP A 405 9.23 17.91 18.83
N LEU A 406 8.51 16.78 18.83
CA LEU A 406 7.96 16.15 20.02
C LEU A 406 9.00 15.42 20.88
N SER A 407 10.10 14.97 20.27
CA SER A 407 11.15 14.20 20.93
C SER A 407 12.05 15.04 21.84
N LYS A 408 12.50 14.47 22.96
CA LYS A 408 13.47 15.09 23.86
C LYS A 408 14.13 14.03 24.75
N HIS A 409 15.43 13.85 24.62
CA HIS A 409 16.22 12.89 25.40
C HIS A 409 16.13 13.21 26.89
N TYR A 410 15.81 12.21 27.72
CA TYR A 410 15.51 12.44 29.14
C TYR A 410 16.69 12.99 29.96
N ARG A 411 17.94 12.60 29.64
CA ARG A 411 19.17 13.13 30.25
C ARG A 411 19.72 14.38 29.57
N THR A 412 19.97 14.32 28.26
CA THR A 412 20.71 15.37 27.54
C THR A 412 19.82 16.54 27.10
N ASN A 413 18.50 16.39 27.13
CA ASN A 413 17.52 17.33 26.58
C ASN A 413 17.61 17.55 25.06
N GLU A 414 18.44 16.78 24.35
CA GLU A 414 18.58 16.86 22.89
C GLU A 414 17.34 16.28 22.18
N LYS A 415 16.96 16.87 21.04
CA LYS A 415 15.90 16.34 20.19
C LYS A 415 16.47 15.33 19.19
N LEU A 416 15.64 14.42 18.70
CA LEU A 416 15.96 13.66 17.49
C LEU A 416 16.07 14.61 16.30
N SER A 417 17.01 14.34 15.39
CA SER A 417 17.05 15.03 14.10
C SER A 417 15.91 14.54 13.21
N LYS A 418 15.53 15.35 12.21
CA LYS A 418 14.50 14.97 11.22
C LYS A 418 14.83 13.65 10.53
N ASN A 419 16.11 13.41 10.23
CA ASN A 419 16.58 12.19 9.55
C ASN A 419 16.48 10.97 10.48
N LYS A 420 16.90 11.10 11.75
CA LYS A 420 16.73 10.02 12.75
C LYS A 420 15.26 9.70 12.98
N SER A 421 14.40 10.71 13.05
CA SER A 421 12.94 10.52 13.12
C SER A 421 12.41 9.78 11.89
N ALA A 422 12.83 10.15 10.68
CA ALA A 422 12.40 9.47 9.44
C ALA A 422 12.82 7.99 9.45
N ASN A 423 14.07 7.69 9.78
CA ASN A 423 14.57 6.32 9.91
C ASN A 423 13.78 5.52 10.95
N PHE A 424 13.52 6.12 12.12
CA PHE A 424 12.72 5.50 13.17
C PHE A 424 11.28 5.20 12.72
N ILE A 425 10.61 6.16 12.05
CA ILE A 425 9.27 5.97 11.48
C ILE A 425 9.28 4.84 10.45
N HIS A 426 10.26 4.82 9.54
CA HIS A 426 10.38 3.78 8.52
C HIS A 426 10.61 2.40 9.13
N ALA A 427 11.46 2.30 10.15
CA ALA A 427 11.71 1.07 10.89
C ALA A 427 10.40 0.56 11.56
N ILE A 428 9.62 1.45 12.17
CA ILE A 428 8.29 1.10 12.73
C ILE A 428 7.34 0.56 11.66
N ARG A 429 7.25 1.25 10.51
CA ARG A 429 6.37 0.82 9.41
C ARG A 429 6.75 -0.55 8.86
N GLU A 430 8.04 -0.85 8.79
CA GLU A 430 8.55 -2.17 8.40
C GLU A 430 8.19 -3.26 9.42
N MET A 431 8.35 -2.99 10.72
CA MET A 431 7.95 -3.93 11.77
C MET A 431 6.44 -4.17 11.83
N GLN A 432 5.61 -3.23 11.38
CA GLN A 432 4.16 -3.35 11.38
C GLN A 432 3.58 -4.21 10.24
N ILE A 433 4.39 -4.62 9.25
CA ILE A 433 3.92 -5.36 8.07
C ILE A 433 3.22 -6.69 8.45
N PRO A 434 3.79 -7.56 9.31
CA PRO A 434 3.12 -8.80 9.72
C PRO A 434 1.75 -8.55 10.36
N ALA A 435 1.66 -7.59 11.29
CA ALA A 435 0.42 -7.21 11.96
C ALA A 435 -0.60 -6.62 10.97
N LEU A 436 -0.15 -5.87 9.95
CA LEU A 436 -1.03 -5.36 8.90
C LEU A 436 -1.61 -6.49 8.05
N VAL A 437 -0.79 -7.47 7.65
CA VAL A 437 -1.24 -8.65 6.88
C VAL A 437 -2.26 -9.45 7.69
N GLN A 438 -2.00 -9.63 8.98
CA GLN A 438 -2.92 -10.26 9.93
C GLN A 438 -4.24 -9.48 10.05
N ASN A 439 -4.19 -8.14 10.09
CA ASN A 439 -5.39 -7.30 10.11
C ASN A 439 -6.23 -7.46 8.84
N ILE A 440 -5.58 -7.56 7.68
CA ILE A 440 -6.26 -7.82 6.40
C ILE A 440 -6.89 -9.21 6.38
N LEU A 441 -6.16 -10.24 6.84
CA LEU A 441 -6.70 -11.60 6.97
C LEU A 441 -7.92 -11.62 7.88
N LEU A 442 -7.85 -10.97 9.04
CA LEU A 442 -8.95 -10.94 10.00
C LEU A 442 -10.16 -10.16 9.47
N SER A 443 -9.92 -9.13 8.65
CA SER A 443 -10.98 -8.40 7.94
C SER A 443 -11.69 -9.28 6.90
N GLU A 444 -10.94 -10.07 6.13
CA GLU A 444 -11.51 -11.05 5.19
C GLU A 444 -12.26 -12.16 5.94
N PHE A 445 -11.66 -12.67 7.00
CA PHE A 445 -12.23 -13.71 7.84
C PHE A 445 -13.57 -13.28 8.45
N ASP A 446 -13.62 -12.10 9.08
CA ASP A 446 -14.84 -11.52 9.67
C ASP A 446 -15.98 -11.47 8.64
N LEU A 447 -15.72 -10.93 7.45
CA LEU A 447 -16.74 -10.87 6.40
C LEU A 447 -17.19 -12.25 5.91
N LEU A 448 -16.26 -13.22 5.82
CA LEU A 448 -16.57 -14.57 5.35
C LEU A 448 -17.39 -15.39 6.37
N ILE A 449 -17.13 -15.25 7.68
CA ILE A 449 -17.93 -15.94 8.70
C ILE A 449 -19.35 -15.38 8.83
N HIS A 450 -19.56 -14.12 8.43
CA HIS A 450 -20.88 -13.47 8.40
C HIS A 450 -21.64 -13.65 7.07
N LYS A 451 -21.05 -14.39 6.12
CA LYS A 451 -21.72 -14.82 4.88
C LYS A 451 -22.68 -15.98 5.19
N SER A 452 -23.78 -16.08 4.44
CA SER A 452 -24.87 -17.08 4.62
C SER A 452 -24.48 -18.56 4.45
N SER A 453 -23.18 -18.89 4.30
CA SER A 453 -22.69 -20.27 4.15
C SER A 453 -22.20 -20.86 5.49
N MET A 454 -22.79 -21.97 5.93
CA MET A 454 -22.43 -22.69 7.17
C MET A 454 -21.13 -23.52 7.07
N LYS A 455 -20.01 -22.92 6.66
CA LYS A 455 -18.70 -23.55 6.85
C LYS A 455 -18.24 -23.35 8.30
N PHE A 456 -17.56 -24.35 8.88
CA PHE A 456 -16.98 -24.20 10.21
C PHE A 456 -15.88 -23.11 10.16
N TRP A 457 -15.93 -22.14 11.08
CA TRP A 457 -15.06 -20.95 11.06
C TRP A 457 -13.58 -21.32 10.94
N PHE A 458 -13.16 -22.41 11.59
CA PHE A 458 -11.76 -22.83 11.61
C PHE A 458 -11.28 -23.30 10.23
N ASP A 459 -12.15 -23.91 9.43
CA ASP A 459 -11.80 -24.30 8.07
C ASP A 459 -11.57 -23.07 7.17
N ILE A 460 -12.42 -22.04 7.32
CA ILE A 460 -12.25 -20.75 6.64
C ILE A 460 -10.92 -20.12 7.04
N TYR A 461 -10.65 -20.02 8.35
CA TYR A 461 -9.43 -19.43 8.87
C TYR A 461 -8.17 -20.17 8.40
N ARG A 462 -8.18 -21.51 8.44
CA ARG A 462 -7.05 -22.34 7.99
C ARG A 462 -6.79 -22.18 6.49
N GLU A 463 -7.84 -22.05 5.68
CA GLU A 463 -7.73 -21.79 4.25
C GLU A 463 -7.15 -20.39 3.97
N LEU A 464 -7.64 -19.36 4.64
CA LEU A 464 -7.12 -17.99 4.53
C LEU A 464 -5.66 -17.90 4.97
N SER A 465 -5.30 -18.51 6.09
CA SER A 465 -3.93 -18.47 6.62
C SER A 465 -2.90 -18.99 5.62
N ARG A 466 -3.25 -20.01 4.82
CA ARG A 466 -2.40 -20.51 3.72
C ARG A 466 -2.21 -19.53 2.56
N GLN A 467 -3.16 -18.62 2.36
CA GLN A 467 -3.09 -17.61 1.30
C GLN A 467 -2.35 -16.35 1.73
N TYR A 468 -2.38 -16.03 3.03
CA TYR A 468 -1.83 -14.79 3.56
C TYR A 468 -0.40 -14.94 4.10
N PHE A 469 -0.09 -16.08 4.69
CA PHE A 469 1.19 -16.29 5.34
C PHE A 469 2.06 -17.26 4.53
N PRO A 470 3.33 -16.91 4.23
CA PRO A 470 4.21 -17.78 3.45
C PRO A 470 4.54 -19.10 4.17
N TYR A 471 4.45 -19.13 5.51
CA TYR A 471 4.60 -20.32 6.34
C TYR A 471 3.28 -21.10 6.55
N GLY A 472 2.16 -20.60 6.04
CA GLY A 472 0.84 -21.21 6.19
C GLY A 472 0.28 -21.15 7.61
N TRP A 473 -0.53 -22.15 7.97
CA TRP A 473 -1.16 -22.27 9.29
C TRP A 473 -0.40 -23.27 10.17
N GLU A 474 -0.14 -22.90 11.43
CA GLU A 474 0.56 -23.73 12.41
C GLU A 474 -0.38 -24.40 13.42
N LYS A 475 -0.02 -25.60 13.90
CA LYS A 475 -0.85 -26.34 14.86
C LYS A 475 -0.96 -25.56 16.18
N GLY A 476 -2.20 -25.29 16.59
CA GLY A 476 -2.48 -24.54 17.82
C GLY A 476 -2.70 -23.05 17.58
N ASP A 477 -2.58 -22.57 16.33
CA ASP A 477 -2.95 -21.21 15.98
C ASP A 477 -4.47 -21.09 15.86
N TYR A 478 -5.06 -20.36 16.81
CA TYR A 478 -6.48 -20.03 16.89
C TYR A 478 -6.67 -18.52 16.93
N LEU A 479 -5.87 -17.77 16.16
CA LEU A 479 -5.87 -16.32 16.19
C LEU A 479 -7.25 -15.65 16.27
N PRO A 480 -8.30 -16.08 15.52
CA PRO A 480 -9.63 -15.49 15.65
C PRO A 480 -10.19 -15.49 17.07
N CYS A 481 -9.88 -16.52 17.88
CA CYS A 481 -10.35 -16.65 19.27
C CYS A 481 -9.72 -15.63 20.22
N ASN A 482 -8.60 -15.01 19.85
CA ASN A 482 -7.98 -13.91 20.60
C ASN A 482 -8.32 -12.53 20.00
N SER A 483 -9.17 -12.49 18.96
CA SER A 483 -9.55 -11.24 18.30
C SER A 483 -10.87 -10.71 18.84
N SER A 484 -11.04 -9.39 18.75
CA SER A 484 -12.28 -8.73 19.14
C SER A 484 -13.48 -9.12 18.27
N ILE A 485 -13.27 -9.74 17.10
CA ILE A 485 -14.32 -10.28 16.22
C ILE A 485 -15.20 -11.28 16.99
N VAL A 486 -14.61 -12.08 17.88
CA VAL A 486 -15.31 -13.15 18.61
C VAL A 486 -15.93 -12.64 19.92
N VAL A 487 -15.39 -11.56 20.47
CA VAL A 487 -15.71 -11.09 21.83
C VAL A 487 -16.62 -9.86 21.84
N ASP A 488 -16.54 -9.01 20.80
CA ASP A 488 -17.28 -7.76 20.71
C ASP A 488 -18.30 -7.77 19.56
N GLU A 489 -19.58 -7.90 19.91
CA GLU A 489 -20.71 -7.89 18.99
C GLU A 489 -20.82 -6.59 18.18
N GLN A 490 -20.19 -5.49 18.63
CA GLN A 490 -20.16 -4.21 17.90
C GLN A 490 -19.21 -4.24 16.70
N ILE A 491 -18.31 -5.23 16.63
CA ILE A 491 -17.25 -5.33 15.62
C ILE A 491 -17.59 -6.30 14.50
N ALA A 492 -18.54 -7.22 14.73
CA ALA A 492 -19.02 -8.19 13.75
C ALA A 492 -19.28 -7.57 12.37
N SER A 493 -18.72 -8.18 11.32
CA SER A 493 -18.82 -7.76 9.92
C SER A 493 -18.32 -6.34 9.65
N SER A 494 -17.45 -5.80 10.51
CA SER A 494 -16.90 -4.44 10.41
C SER A 494 -15.44 -4.34 10.81
N TYR A 495 -14.72 -5.46 10.97
CA TYR A 495 -13.30 -5.45 11.34
C TYR A 495 -12.44 -4.70 10.31
N TYR A 496 -12.86 -4.71 9.04
CA TYR A 496 -12.27 -3.96 7.93
C TYR A 496 -12.22 -2.44 8.11
N ARG A 497 -12.99 -1.88 9.06
CA ARG A 497 -13.02 -0.43 9.34
C ARG A 497 -11.66 0.17 9.63
N GLN A 498 -10.78 -0.60 10.26
CA GLN A 498 -9.42 -0.16 10.54
C GLN A 498 -8.69 0.19 9.24
N LEU A 499 -8.80 -0.68 8.24
CA LEU A 499 -8.16 -0.50 6.93
C LEU A 499 -8.74 0.69 6.18
N ILE A 500 -10.08 0.82 6.14
CA ILE A 500 -10.74 1.90 5.40
C ILE A 500 -10.43 3.26 6.03
N SER A 501 -10.55 3.36 7.36
CA SER A 501 -10.21 4.58 8.08
C SER A 501 -8.73 4.97 7.89
N ASP A 502 -7.82 3.99 7.89
CA ASP A 502 -6.39 4.22 7.65
C ASP A 502 -6.11 4.67 6.22
N ILE A 503 -6.78 4.08 5.22
CA ILE A 503 -6.68 4.50 3.81
C ILE A 503 -7.12 5.95 3.65
N ILE A 504 -8.26 6.31 4.23
CA ILE A 504 -8.77 7.68 4.18
C ILE A 504 -7.80 8.63 4.88
N ALA A 505 -7.33 8.30 6.09
CA ALA A 505 -6.39 9.13 6.83
C ALA A 505 -5.06 9.33 6.07
N CYS A 506 -4.51 8.27 5.47
CA CYS A 506 -3.30 8.34 4.64
C CYS A 506 -3.51 9.31 3.46
N ASP A 507 -4.66 9.24 2.80
CA ASP A 507 -4.96 10.09 1.65
C ASP A 507 -5.18 11.56 2.05
N LEU A 508 -5.81 11.82 3.20
CA LEU A 508 -5.93 13.17 3.77
C LEU A 508 -4.56 13.76 4.13
N ILE A 509 -3.67 12.97 4.74
CA ILE A 509 -2.32 13.41 5.08
C ILE A 509 -1.45 13.61 3.84
N ASN A 510 -1.72 12.89 2.76
CA ASN A 510 -1.02 13.11 1.50
C ASN A 510 -1.32 14.50 0.90
N ASP A 511 -2.48 15.12 1.21
CA ASP A 511 -2.86 16.44 0.69
C ASP A 511 -1.95 17.57 1.21
N ILE A 512 -1.40 17.48 2.44
CA ILE A 512 -0.46 18.49 2.95
C ILE A 512 0.93 18.39 2.30
N GLY A 513 1.28 17.24 1.72
CA GLY A 513 2.59 17.01 1.09
C GLY A 513 3.75 16.83 2.09
N GLU A 514 4.76 16.05 1.69
CA GLU A 514 5.92 15.71 2.53
C GLU A 514 6.88 16.90 2.75
N ASN A 515 6.91 17.86 1.82
CA ASN A 515 7.84 18.98 1.84
C ASN A 515 7.35 20.20 2.63
N THR A 516 6.08 20.22 3.01
CA THR A 516 5.47 21.34 3.75
C THR A 516 6.08 21.43 5.14
N GLN A 517 6.63 22.60 5.48
CA GLN A 517 7.36 22.79 6.74
C GLN A 517 6.39 22.88 7.93
N LEU A 518 6.75 22.21 9.04
CA LEU A 518 6.06 22.35 10.32
C LEU A 518 5.94 23.83 10.73
N ASN A 519 4.79 24.21 11.31
CA ASN A 519 4.43 25.58 11.71
C ASN A 519 4.32 26.61 10.58
N SER A 520 4.52 26.24 9.31
CA SER A 520 4.19 27.12 8.19
C SER A 520 2.70 27.47 8.19
N ALA A 521 2.34 28.62 7.63
CA ALA A 521 0.95 29.03 7.51
C ALA A 521 0.11 27.99 6.75
N GLU A 522 0.68 27.35 5.72
CA GLU A 522 0.06 26.26 4.99
C GLU A 522 -0.26 25.05 5.90
N PHE A 523 0.71 24.63 6.72
CA PHE A 523 0.53 23.51 7.64
C PHE A 523 -0.55 23.81 8.69
N VAL A 524 -0.47 24.97 9.33
CA VAL A 524 -1.45 25.39 10.35
C VAL A 524 -2.85 25.51 9.74
N ASN A 525 -2.97 26.08 8.53
CA ASN A 525 -4.25 26.17 7.83
C ASN A 525 -4.83 24.79 7.49
N PHE A 526 -3.99 23.82 7.12
CA PHE A 526 -4.42 22.44 6.91
C PHE A 526 -4.99 21.82 8.20
N CYS A 527 -4.30 21.97 9.34
CA CYS A 527 -4.78 21.47 10.64
C CYS A 527 -6.08 22.17 11.08
N LYS A 528 -6.18 23.49 10.93
CA LYS A 528 -7.41 24.27 11.20
C LYS A 528 -8.57 23.85 10.29
N LYS A 529 -8.29 23.58 9.01
CA LYS A 529 -9.28 23.03 8.08
C LYS A 529 -9.76 21.65 8.53
N PHE A 530 -8.86 20.79 9.02
CA PHE A 530 -9.24 19.46 9.53
C PHE A 530 -10.10 19.60 10.78
N LYS A 531 -9.73 20.49 11.71
CA LYS A 531 -10.57 20.82 12.89
C LYS A 531 -11.98 21.20 12.47
N ASN A 532 -12.10 22.18 11.58
CA ASN A 532 -13.41 22.72 11.17
C ASN A 532 -14.26 21.72 10.38
N CYS A 533 -13.64 20.91 9.52
CA CYS A 533 -14.37 19.95 8.69
C CYS A 533 -14.69 18.64 9.43
N TYR A 534 -13.75 18.11 10.22
CA TYR A 534 -13.87 16.80 10.86
C TYR A 534 -14.20 16.90 12.35
N LEU A 535 -13.34 17.57 13.13
CA LEU A 535 -13.46 17.54 14.61
C LEU A 535 -14.72 18.25 15.12
N LEU A 536 -15.08 19.40 14.53
CA LEU A 536 -16.27 20.15 14.96
C LEU A 536 -17.57 19.52 14.45
N ALA A 537 -17.58 19.02 13.21
CA ALA A 537 -18.79 18.48 12.59
C ALA A 537 -19.13 17.06 13.07
N ASP A 538 -18.12 16.21 13.27
CA ASP A 538 -18.28 14.84 13.81
C ASP A 538 -19.36 14.04 13.04
N GLY A 539 -20.39 13.50 13.70
CA GLY A 539 -21.51 12.82 13.02
C GLY A 539 -22.62 13.75 12.50
N SER A 540 -22.47 15.07 12.60
CA SER A 540 -23.44 16.06 12.06
C SER A 540 -23.34 16.23 10.54
N MET A 541 -22.42 15.54 9.89
CA MET A 541 -22.26 15.46 8.43
C MET A 541 -21.88 14.03 8.04
N LYS A 542 -22.39 13.56 6.90
CA LYS A 542 -21.99 12.25 6.36
C LYS A 542 -20.50 12.24 6.04
N GLN A 543 -19.80 11.17 6.41
CA GLN A 543 -18.33 11.15 6.31
C GLN A 543 -17.81 11.25 4.86
N LEU A 544 -18.55 10.73 3.88
CA LEU A 544 -18.19 10.89 2.47
C LEU A 544 -18.32 12.35 1.99
N GLU A 545 -19.33 13.08 2.46
CA GLU A 545 -19.51 14.51 2.15
C GLU A 545 -18.44 15.36 2.84
N MET A 546 -18.08 14.98 4.07
CA MET A 546 -16.96 15.57 4.81
C MET A 546 -15.62 15.35 4.08
N TYR A 547 -15.37 14.13 3.61
CA TYR A 547 -14.21 13.79 2.77
C TYR A 547 -14.17 14.63 1.49
N ARG A 548 -15.27 14.69 0.73
CA ARG A 548 -15.38 15.52 -0.49
C ARG A 548 -15.12 17.00 -0.19
N SER A 549 -15.65 17.50 0.93
CA SER A 549 -15.50 18.89 1.35
C SER A 549 -14.05 19.23 1.68
N PHE A 550 -13.33 18.30 2.33
CA PHE A 550 -11.94 18.46 2.70
C PHE A 550 -10.99 18.23 1.52
N ALA A 551 -11.00 17.02 0.94
CA ALA A 551 -10.04 16.57 -0.07
C ALA A 551 -10.35 17.07 -1.50
N LYS A 552 -11.54 17.65 -1.72
CA LYS A 552 -12.04 18.11 -3.03
C LYS A 552 -12.02 17.00 -4.11
N ARG A 553 -12.25 15.75 -3.69
CA ARG A 553 -12.24 14.55 -4.52
C ARG A 553 -13.43 13.64 -4.19
N GLU A 554 -13.86 12.82 -5.16
CA GLU A 554 -15.03 11.94 -5.02
C GLU A 554 -14.79 10.71 -4.14
N SER A 555 -13.56 10.19 -4.08
CA SER A 555 -13.20 8.99 -3.31
C SER A 555 -11.73 9.02 -2.87
N PRO A 556 -11.36 8.26 -1.80
CA PRO A 556 -9.99 8.15 -1.32
C PRO A 556 -9.10 7.33 -2.25
N SER A 557 -7.82 7.72 -2.34
CA SER A 557 -6.78 7.02 -3.08
C SER A 557 -6.05 6.00 -2.22
N VAL A 558 -6.05 4.73 -2.65
CA VAL A 558 -5.30 3.65 -1.98
C VAL A 558 -3.78 3.84 -2.11
N ASN A 559 -3.31 4.65 -3.07
CA ASN A 559 -1.88 4.83 -3.30
C ASN A 559 -1.17 5.46 -2.10
N ALA A 560 -1.79 6.45 -1.44
CA ALA A 560 -1.22 7.09 -0.25
C ALA A 560 -0.96 6.06 0.86
N PHE A 561 -1.94 5.18 1.11
CA PHE A 561 -1.81 4.07 2.04
C PHE A 561 -0.68 3.11 1.66
N LEU A 562 -0.62 2.67 0.40
CA LEU A 562 0.44 1.77 -0.10
C LEU A 562 1.84 2.36 0.10
N ASN A 563 1.98 3.68 -0.05
CA ASN A 563 3.24 4.40 0.13
C ASN A 563 3.59 4.55 1.62
N LEU A 564 2.69 5.12 2.42
CA LEU A 564 2.93 5.41 3.85
C LEU A 564 3.09 4.13 4.67
N ARG A 565 2.45 3.03 4.27
CA ARG A 565 2.60 1.69 4.88
C ARG A 565 3.72 0.85 4.24
N ARG A 566 4.52 1.41 3.33
CA ARG A 566 5.67 0.76 2.66
C ARG A 566 5.34 -0.61 2.03
N LEU A 567 4.11 -0.75 1.53
CA LEU A 567 3.65 -1.97 0.84
C LEU A 567 4.16 -2.06 -0.60
N VAL A 568 4.67 -0.96 -1.14
CA VAL A 568 5.29 -0.89 -2.46
C VAL A 568 6.71 -0.35 -2.31
N LYS A 569 7.70 -1.09 -2.81
CA LYS A 569 9.09 -0.60 -2.88
C LYS A 569 9.18 0.51 -3.92
N ARG A 570 9.65 1.69 -3.51
CA ARG A 570 10.04 2.78 -4.42
C ARG A 570 11.55 2.76 -4.61
N LEU A 571 12.00 2.99 -5.84
CA LEU A 571 13.38 3.40 -6.06
C LEU A 571 13.52 4.86 -5.63
N LEU A 572 14.40 5.13 -4.67
CA LEU A 572 14.77 6.47 -4.22
C LEU A 572 16.02 6.92 -5.00
N LEU A 573 15.80 7.32 -6.25
CA LEU A 573 16.86 7.78 -7.15
C LEU A 573 16.49 9.15 -7.71
N ASP A 574 17.43 10.08 -7.68
CA ASP A 574 17.29 11.38 -8.35
C ASP A 574 17.88 11.27 -9.76
N PRO A 575 17.07 11.43 -10.82
CA PRO A 575 17.57 11.35 -12.19
C PRO A 575 18.53 12.52 -12.45
N VAL A 576 19.70 12.20 -13.01
CA VAL A 576 20.70 13.19 -13.44
C VAL A 576 20.49 13.53 -14.91
N ARG A 577 20.49 12.52 -15.78
CA ARG A 577 20.26 12.68 -17.23
C ARG A 577 19.86 11.36 -17.89
N VAL A 578 19.20 11.45 -19.04
CA VAL A 578 19.00 10.30 -19.94
C VAL A 578 20.34 9.96 -20.59
N LEU A 579 20.71 8.68 -20.56
CA LEU A 579 21.91 8.17 -21.21
C LEU A 579 21.63 7.73 -22.65
N ARG A 580 20.55 6.98 -22.86
CA ARG A 580 20.14 6.47 -24.17
C ARG A 580 18.64 6.24 -24.21
N GLN A 581 18.04 6.50 -25.37
CA GLN A 581 16.67 6.09 -25.67
C GLN A 581 16.63 5.28 -26.97
N ASP A 582 15.97 4.14 -26.94
CA ASP A 582 15.80 3.26 -28.10
C ASP A 582 14.30 3.10 -28.38
N PRO A 583 13.73 3.87 -29.33
CA PRO A 583 12.30 3.85 -29.62
C PRO A 583 11.82 2.50 -30.16
N ASN A 584 12.69 1.74 -30.84
CA ASN A 584 12.34 0.47 -31.47
C ASN A 584 12.15 -0.63 -30.42
N THR A 585 13.05 -0.69 -29.44
CA THR A 585 12.95 -1.63 -28.31
C THR A 585 12.13 -1.07 -27.14
N LYS A 586 11.69 0.19 -27.22
CA LYS A 586 10.99 0.92 -26.14
C LYS A 586 11.79 0.88 -24.83
N MET A 587 13.10 1.07 -24.95
CA MET A 587 14.05 1.07 -23.85
C MET A 587 14.56 2.48 -23.57
N ILE A 588 14.76 2.82 -22.30
CA ILE A 588 15.44 4.04 -21.88
C ILE A 588 16.42 3.74 -20.74
N ALA A 589 17.65 4.22 -20.88
CA ALA A 589 18.68 4.14 -19.85
C ALA A 589 18.89 5.54 -19.25
N VAL A 590 18.93 5.63 -17.92
CA VAL A 590 19.01 6.87 -17.16
C VAL A 590 20.16 6.78 -16.17
N HIS A 591 20.99 7.82 -16.12
CA HIS A 591 21.94 8.03 -15.03
C HIS A 591 21.19 8.74 -13.90
N ALA A 592 21.27 8.16 -12.71
CA ALA A 592 20.68 8.69 -11.51
C ALA A 592 21.69 8.68 -10.37
N LYS A 593 21.43 9.46 -9.34
CA LYS A 593 22.15 9.39 -8.07
C LYS A 593 21.24 8.79 -7.01
N GLN A 594 21.81 8.01 -6.11
CA GLN A 594 21.08 7.55 -4.95
C GLN A 594 20.58 8.76 -4.17
N ARG A 595 19.27 8.87 -3.97
CA ARG A 595 18.71 9.89 -3.09
C ARG A 595 19.06 9.48 -1.66
N SER A 596 19.83 10.31 -0.97
CA SER A 596 19.96 10.19 0.48
C SER A 596 18.57 10.34 1.10
N SER A 597 18.23 9.52 2.09
CA SER A 597 17.04 9.75 2.92
C SER A 597 17.14 11.03 3.77
N SER A 598 18.23 11.79 3.64
CA SER A 598 18.63 12.96 4.42
C SER A 598 18.84 14.18 3.52
N ALA A 599 18.40 15.37 3.97
CA ALA A 599 18.69 16.66 3.33
C ALA A 599 19.97 17.32 3.87
N ASP A 600 20.61 16.71 4.88
CA ASP A 600 21.76 17.29 5.59
C ASP A 600 23.11 16.66 5.20
N ASP A 601 23.13 15.59 4.40
CA ASP A 601 24.36 14.98 3.88
C ASP A 601 24.81 15.63 2.57
N ALA A 602 24.95 16.96 2.55
CA ALA A 602 25.48 17.67 1.38
C ALA A 602 26.95 17.28 1.07
N ASP A 603 27.65 16.67 2.03
CA ASP A 603 29.07 16.28 1.91
C ASP A 603 29.32 14.78 1.69
N THR A 604 28.28 13.94 1.62
CA THR A 604 28.47 12.50 1.34
C THR A 604 28.31 12.27 -0.17
N GLN A 605 29.36 11.82 -0.86
CA GLN A 605 29.31 11.47 -2.28
C GLN A 605 28.21 10.42 -2.52
N LEU A 606 27.05 10.87 -3.00
CA LEU A 606 25.93 9.99 -3.36
C LEU A 606 26.38 9.03 -4.46
N ALA A 607 26.18 7.73 -4.25
CA ALA A 607 26.57 6.71 -5.21
C ALA A 607 25.80 6.87 -6.52
N ASP A 608 26.52 6.85 -7.64
CA ASP A 608 25.93 6.82 -8.97
C ASP A 608 25.18 5.51 -9.22
N ALA A 609 24.12 5.59 -10.02
CA ALA A 609 23.32 4.46 -10.45
C ALA A 609 22.96 4.58 -11.93
N VAL A 610 22.87 3.45 -12.63
CA VAL A 610 22.28 3.37 -13.96
C VAL A 610 20.99 2.57 -13.86
N VAL A 611 19.90 3.16 -14.36
CA VAL A 611 18.57 2.56 -14.37
C VAL A 611 18.15 2.35 -15.82
N VAL A 612 17.88 1.11 -16.20
CA VAL A 612 17.41 0.77 -17.54
C VAL A 612 15.97 0.29 -17.44
N PHE A 613 15.07 0.99 -18.13
CA PHE A 613 13.67 0.63 -18.26
C PHE A 613 13.42 0.05 -19.65
N GLU A 614 12.74 -1.09 -19.72
CA GLU A 614 12.40 -1.74 -20.98
C GLU A 614 10.95 -2.25 -20.94
N LYS A 615 10.22 -2.08 -22.05
CA LYS A 615 8.86 -2.60 -22.16
C LYS A 615 8.89 -4.07 -22.56
N LYS A 616 8.29 -4.94 -21.75
CA LYS A 616 8.19 -6.37 -22.08
C LYS A 616 7.35 -6.60 -23.36
N PRO A 617 7.71 -7.60 -24.18
CA PRO A 617 6.89 -8.01 -25.32
C PRO A 617 5.55 -8.60 -24.84
N PHE A 618 4.54 -8.54 -25.70
CA PHE A 618 3.24 -9.14 -25.41
C PHE A 618 3.32 -10.67 -25.49
N SER A 619 2.67 -11.35 -24.55
CA SER A 619 2.40 -12.79 -24.63
C SER A 619 1.08 -13.04 -25.33
N GLU A 620 1.06 -13.97 -26.28
CA GLU A 620 -0.12 -14.35 -27.05
C GLU A 620 -1.28 -14.84 -26.16
N ASP A 621 -0.99 -15.75 -25.22
CA ASP A 621 -1.98 -16.27 -24.26
C ASP A 621 -2.64 -15.19 -23.39
N GLN A 622 -1.86 -14.18 -22.97
CA GLN A 622 -2.38 -13.09 -22.15
C GLN A 622 -3.29 -12.15 -22.95
N LEU A 623 -2.90 -11.82 -24.18
CA LEU A 623 -3.70 -10.99 -25.09
C LEU A 623 -5.06 -11.61 -25.39
N PHE A 624 -5.12 -12.92 -25.67
CA PHE A 624 -6.39 -13.59 -25.95
C PHE A 624 -7.34 -13.59 -24.76
N LYS A 625 -6.83 -13.69 -23.52
CA LYS A 625 -7.66 -13.59 -22.31
C LYS A 625 -8.22 -12.19 -22.11
N LEU A 626 -7.40 -11.15 -22.36
CA LEU A 626 -7.83 -9.76 -22.21
C LEU A 626 -8.99 -9.41 -23.14
N LEU A 627 -8.86 -9.76 -24.42
CA LEU A 627 -9.84 -9.45 -25.46
C LEU A 627 -11.16 -10.20 -25.26
N LYS A 628 -11.14 -11.40 -24.66
CA LYS A 628 -12.36 -12.17 -24.36
C LYS A 628 -13.13 -11.66 -23.14
N ASN A 629 -12.48 -10.95 -22.23
CA ASN A 629 -13.03 -10.59 -20.92
C ASN A 629 -13.44 -9.11 -20.81
N ASP A 630 -13.49 -8.36 -21.92
CA ASP A 630 -13.82 -6.92 -21.95
C ASP A 630 -13.03 -6.06 -20.96
N THR A 631 -11.76 -6.43 -20.71
CA THR A 631 -10.91 -5.79 -19.68
C THR A 631 -10.01 -4.67 -20.20
N ILE A 632 -10.19 -4.24 -21.45
CA ILE A 632 -9.40 -3.16 -22.07
C ILE A 632 -10.27 -1.90 -22.12
N LYS A 633 -9.83 -0.85 -21.42
CA LYS A 633 -10.48 0.45 -21.44
C LYS A 633 -9.77 1.40 -22.40
N LEU A 634 -10.52 1.92 -23.36
CA LEU A 634 -10.05 2.99 -24.26
C LEU A 634 -10.06 4.32 -23.48
N THR A 635 -8.90 4.93 -23.32
CA THR A 635 -8.73 6.16 -22.51
C THR A 635 -8.73 7.42 -23.35
N LYS A 636 -8.23 7.36 -24.59
CA LYS A 636 -8.20 8.49 -25.51
C LYS A 636 -8.23 8.00 -26.96
N ASN A 637 -9.07 8.59 -27.81
CA ASN A 637 -8.96 8.41 -29.25
C ASN A 637 -7.84 9.31 -29.79
N LEU A 638 -6.90 8.73 -30.52
CA LEU A 638 -5.78 9.44 -31.14
C LEU A 638 -6.04 9.71 -32.63
N MET A 639 -6.68 8.76 -33.31
CA MET A 639 -7.00 8.86 -34.72
C MET A 639 -8.24 8.01 -35.01
N ASN A 640 -9.09 8.47 -35.93
CA ASN A 640 -10.20 7.68 -36.41
C ASN A 640 -10.48 8.01 -37.88
N ASN A 641 -10.58 6.99 -38.73
CA ASN A 641 -11.12 7.10 -40.08
C ASN A 641 -12.14 5.97 -40.34
N ASP A 642 -12.53 5.79 -41.60
CA ASP A 642 -13.53 4.81 -42.05
C ASP A 642 -13.13 3.35 -41.84
N VAL A 643 -11.83 3.05 -41.66
CA VAL A 643 -11.30 1.68 -41.51
C VAL A 643 -10.51 1.49 -40.21
N TYR A 644 -9.82 2.53 -39.73
CA TYR A 644 -8.86 2.47 -38.64
C TYR A 644 -9.23 3.41 -37.51
N SER A 645 -9.18 2.89 -36.29
CA SER A 645 -9.28 3.68 -35.06
C SER A 645 -8.08 3.38 -34.17
N ILE A 646 -7.32 4.42 -33.81
CA ILE A 646 -6.15 4.34 -32.93
C ILE A 646 -6.53 4.97 -31.60
N HIS A 647 -6.35 4.20 -30.52
CA HIS A 647 -6.69 4.61 -29.17
C HIS A 647 -5.51 4.40 -28.22
N LEU A 648 -5.38 5.26 -27.22
CA LEU A 648 -4.72 4.89 -25.98
C LEU A 648 -5.65 3.97 -25.20
N ALA A 649 -5.10 2.87 -24.68
CA ALA A 649 -5.86 1.88 -23.94
C ALA A 649 -5.08 1.41 -22.71
N VAL A 650 -5.81 1.02 -21.66
CA VAL A 650 -5.25 0.46 -20.43
C VAL A 650 -5.99 -0.84 -20.09
N ALA A 651 -5.26 -1.89 -19.75
CA ALA A 651 -5.83 -3.14 -19.24
C ALA A 651 -6.16 -3.02 -17.74
N GLU A 652 -7.37 -3.40 -17.33
CA GLU A 652 -7.88 -3.28 -15.95
C GLU A 652 -7.64 -4.54 -15.07
N GLN A 653 -6.69 -5.41 -15.41
CA GLN A 653 -6.41 -6.65 -14.68
C GLN A 653 -5.60 -6.42 -13.37
N PRO A 654 -5.73 -7.29 -12.35
CA PRO A 654 -4.97 -7.20 -11.10
C PRO A 654 -3.51 -7.68 -11.19
N ASP A 655 -3.14 -8.50 -12.18
CA ASP A 655 -1.74 -8.86 -12.43
C ASP A 655 -1.12 -7.87 -13.43
N ASP A 656 -0.31 -6.94 -12.89
CA ASP A 656 0.27 -5.78 -13.58
C ASP A 656 1.31 -6.12 -14.68
N ASP A 657 1.58 -7.39 -15.00
CA ASP A 657 2.69 -7.80 -15.87
C ASP A 657 2.62 -7.28 -17.32
N LEU A 658 1.41 -7.06 -17.86
CA LEU A 658 1.21 -6.48 -19.19
C LEU A 658 1.62 -4.99 -19.27
N ASN A 659 1.31 -4.24 -18.21
CA ASN A 659 1.63 -2.82 -18.12
C ASN A 659 2.98 -2.57 -17.44
N ALA A 660 3.60 -3.61 -16.86
CA ALA A 660 4.89 -3.54 -16.21
C ALA A 660 6.02 -3.10 -17.15
N LEU A 661 7.02 -2.43 -16.55
CA LEU A 661 8.32 -2.17 -17.12
C LEU A 661 9.30 -3.15 -16.49
N GLN A 662 10.18 -3.73 -17.29
CA GLN A 662 11.37 -4.39 -16.76
C GLN A 662 12.37 -3.31 -16.36
N LEU A 663 12.85 -3.36 -15.11
CA LEU A 663 13.84 -2.44 -14.58
C LEU A 663 15.13 -3.20 -14.27
N THR A 664 16.25 -2.74 -14.82
CA THR A 664 17.60 -3.17 -14.43
C THR A 664 18.29 -2.03 -13.68
N LEU A 665 18.68 -2.28 -12.42
CA LEU A 665 19.39 -1.31 -11.58
C LEU A 665 20.86 -1.73 -11.44
N ILE A 666 21.77 -0.84 -11.78
CA ILE A 666 23.22 -1.01 -11.59
C ILE A 666 23.67 -0.01 -10.53
N GLN A 667 24.07 -0.50 -9.36
CA GLN A 667 24.48 0.35 -8.24
C GLN A 667 25.51 -0.37 -7.33
N PRO A 668 26.63 0.28 -6.97
CA PRO A 668 27.10 1.57 -7.49
C PRO A 668 27.52 1.46 -8.97
N ALA A 669 27.18 2.47 -9.77
CA ALA A 669 27.58 2.57 -11.16
C ALA A 669 28.98 3.20 -11.27
N SER A 670 29.86 2.60 -12.07
CA SER A 670 31.15 3.19 -12.44
C SER A 670 30.99 4.04 -13.70
N GLU A 671 31.98 4.88 -14.01
CA GLU A 671 32.01 5.63 -15.27
C GLU A 671 31.91 4.71 -16.51
N GLN A 672 32.51 3.52 -16.43
CA GLN A 672 32.40 2.51 -17.49
C GLN A 672 30.96 2.01 -17.67
N HIS A 673 30.19 1.87 -16.57
CA HIS A 673 28.77 1.52 -16.65
C HIS A 673 27.97 2.66 -17.31
N ILE A 674 28.22 3.92 -16.94
CA ILE A 674 27.55 5.09 -17.52
C ILE A 674 27.84 5.18 -19.01
N GLN A 675 29.11 5.06 -19.41
CA GLN A 675 29.52 5.10 -20.82
C GLN A 675 28.90 3.96 -21.64
N LYS A 676 28.86 2.73 -21.11
CA LYS A 676 28.27 1.56 -21.80
C LYS A 676 26.80 1.79 -22.18
N TRP A 677 26.06 2.53 -21.36
CA TRP A 677 24.62 2.76 -21.55
C TRP A 677 24.30 4.13 -22.18
N SER A 678 25.32 4.93 -22.46
CA SER A 678 25.18 6.21 -23.16
C SER A 678 24.98 6.02 -24.66
N GLU A 679 24.26 6.95 -25.27
CA GLU A 679 24.10 7.03 -26.71
C GLU A 679 25.44 7.38 -27.37
N GLU A 680 25.82 6.61 -28.38
CA GLU A 680 27.04 6.83 -29.14
C GLU A 680 26.67 7.33 -30.53
N GLU A 681 27.06 8.57 -30.85
CA GLU A 681 26.95 9.11 -32.20
C GLU A 681 27.73 8.24 -33.20
N ARG A 682 27.15 8.05 -34.38
CA ARG A 682 27.76 7.27 -35.47
C ARG A 682 27.96 8.14 -36.69
N TRP A 683 29.12 7.97 -37.32
CA TRP A 683 29.52 8.69 -38.51
C TRP A 683 29.54 7.77 -39.72
N MET A 684 29.01 8.26 -40.84
CA MET A 684 29.06 7.56 -42.12
C MET A 684 30.39 7.90 -42.81
N VAL A 685 31.24 6.90 -43.00
CA VAL A 685 32.56 7.07 -43.62
C VAL A 685 32.53 6.57 -45.04
N SER A 686 33.22 7.27 -45.94
CA SER A 686 33.44 6.87 -47.34
C SER A 686 34.94 6.66 -47.54
N GLU A 687 35.36 5.42 -47.75
CA GLU A 687 36.77 5.04 -47.85
C GLU A 687 37.10 4.60 -49.28
N THR A 688 37.96 5.36 -49.95
CA THR A 688 38.47 5.02 -51.28
C THR A 688 39.50 3.89 -51.20
N ALA A 689 39.91 3.34 -52.35
CA ALA A 689 40.99 2.36 -52.39
C ALA A 689 42.33 2.93 -51.89
N ASP A 690 42.56 4.23 -52.08
CA ASP A 690 43.75 4.92 -51.59
C ASP A 690 43.70 5.14 -50.08
N ASP A 691 42.55 5.54 -49.53
CA ASP A 691 42.34 5.66 -48.09
C ASP A 691 42.53 4.32 -47.38
N TYR A 692 42.04 3.23 -47.98
CA TYR A 692 42.29 1.89 -47.41
C TYR A 692 43.78 1.58 -47.35
N ARG A 693 44.54 1.83 -48.42
CA ARG A 693 45.98 1.52 -48.46
C ARG A 693 46.80 2.42 -47.53
N SER A 694 46.47 3.70 -47.47
CA SER A 694 47.24 4.71 -46.73
C SER A 694 46.86 4.81 -45.25
N ILE A 695 45.60 4.56 -44.90
CA ILE A 695 45.08 4.76 -43.54
C ILE A 695 44.62 3.43 -42.94
N THR A 696 43.58 2.81 -43.48
CA THR A 696 42.90 1.68 -42.83
C THR A 696 43.79 0.44 -42.73
N LEU A 697 44.54 0.10 -43.78
CA LEU A 697 45.44 -1.05 -43.78
C LEU A 697 46.57 -0.85 -42.76
N GLN A 698 47.14 0.35 -42.68
CA GLN A 698 48.15 0.69 -41.67
C GLN A 698 47.56 0.62 -40.26
N TYR A 699 46.33 1.09 -40.07
CA TYR A 699 45.61 0.97 -38.81
C TYR A 699 45.41 -0.48 -38.38
N ILE A 700 44.99 -1.35 -39.31
CA ILE A 700 44.81 -2.79 -39.09
C ILE A 700 46.13 -3.45 -38.70
N GLU A 701 47.21 -3.12 -39.40
CA GLU A 701 48.54 -3.68 -39.13
C GLU A 701 49.09 -3.23 -37.77
N LYS A 702 48.87 -1.97 -37.41
CA LYS A 702 49.31 -1.38 -36.13
C LYS A 702 48.50 -1.90 -34.93
N HIS A 703 47.20 -2.15 -35.11
CA HIS A 703 46.29 -2.60 -34.05
C HIS A 703 45.88 -4.07 -34.20
N LYS A 704 46.79 -4.90 -34.76
CA LYS A 704 46.52 -6.31 -35.03
C LYS A 704 46.18 -7.06 -33.73
N LEU A 705 44.91 -7.43 -33.58
CA LEU A 705 44.45 -8.30 -32.51
C LEU A 705 45.02 -9.73 -32.68
N SER A 706 45.27 -10.42 -31.57
CA SER A 706 45.67 -11.82 -31.62
C SER A 706 44.54 -12.67 -32.22
N LEU A 707 44.84 -13.36 -33.32
CA LEU A 707 43.93 -14.32 -33.98
C LEU A 707 44.11 -15.75 -33.45
N GLN A 708 44.85 -15.94 -32.35
CA GLN A 708 45.11 -17.28 -31.80
C GLN A 708 43.82 -18.05 -31.49
N TRP A 709 42.77 -17.36 -31.03
CA TRP A 709 41.47 -17.98 -30.77
C TRP A 709 40.78 -18.45 -32.06
N VAL A 710 40.91 -17.70 -33.17
CA VAL A 710 40.40 -18.12 -34.49
C VAL A 710 41.12 -19.39 -34.91
N GLN A 711 42.44 -19.41 -34.74
CA GLN A 711 43.26 -20.55 -35.08
C GLN A 711 42.89 -21.78 -34.23
N ASN A 712 42.63 -21.61 -32.94
CA ASN A 712 42.17 -22.71 -32.07
C ASN A 712 40.81 -23.27 -32.51
N VAL A 713 39.89 -22.43 -33.00
CA VAL A 713 38.60 -22.88 -33.54
C VAL A 713 38.79 -23.63 -34.86
N LEU A 714 39.65 -23.12 -35.76
CA LEU A 714 39.98 -23.79 -37.02
C LEU A 714 40.69 -25.13 -36.81
N ASP A 715 41.58 -25.22 -35.82
CA ASP A 715 42.31 -26.44 -35.49
C ASP A 715 41.50 -27.41 -34.63
N GLY A 716 40.30 -27.00 -34.19
CA GLY A 716 39.40 -27.81 -33.36
C GLY A 716 39.87 -27.99 -31.91
N THR A 717 40.83 -27.19 -31.44
CA THR A 717 41.36 -27.22 -30.07
C THR A 717 40.54 -26.38 -29.08
N ALA A 718 39.61 -25.56 -29.57
CA ALA A 718 38.63 -24.81 -28.79
C ALA A 718 37.25 -24.78 -29.48
N GLU A 719 36.18 -24.66 -28.70
CA GLU A 719 34.77 -24.58 -29.18
C GLU A 719 34.32 -25.78 -30.04
N SER A 720 35.01 -26.92 -29.98
CA SER A 720 34.78 -28.09 -30.84
C SER A 720 33.35 -28.65 -30.74
N GLU A 721 32.74 -28.61 -29.55
CA GLU A 721 31.36 -29.04 -29.32
C GLU A 721 30.30 -28.14 -29.99
N ARG A 722 30.66 -26.88 -30.30
CA ARG A 722 29.76 -25.91 -30.91
C ARG A 722 29.88 -25.87 -32.44
N ILE A 723 30.86 -26.56 -33.02
CA ILE A 723 31.05 -26.59 -34.48
C ILE A 723 29.86 -27.28 -35.14
N VAL A 724 29.27 -26.59 -36.13
CA VAL A 724 28.13 -27.08 -36.92
C VAL A 724 28.61 -27.90 -38.11
N TYR A 725 29.66 -27.42 -38.78
CA TYR A 725 30.29 -28.06 -39.93
C TYR A 725 31.77 -27.71 -39.97
N ASN A 726 32.62 -28.65 -40.39
CA ASN A 726 34.06 -28.45 -40.52
C ASN A 726 34.56 -29.05 -41.83
N ASP A 727 35.06 -28.19 -42.72
CA ASP A 727 35.74 -28.56 -43.95
C ASP A 727 37.25 -28.35 -43.78
N PRO A 728 38.08 -29.42 -43.79
CA PRO A 728 39.50 -29.33 -43.47
C PRO A 728 40.37 -28.75 -44.60
N ASP A 729 39.84 -28.49 -45.79
CA ASP A 729 40.63 -28.02 -46.93
C ASP A 729 41.31 -26.65 -46.61
N PRO A 730 42.64 -26.51 -46.80
CA PRO A 730 43.35 -25.29 -46.42
C PRO A 730 43.03 -24.07 -47.30
N GLU A 731 42.57 -24.28 -48.53
CA GLU A 731 42.36 -23.23 -49.53
C GLU A 731 40.88 -22.88 -49.72
N VAL A 732 40.01 -23.90 -49.74
CA VAL A 732 38.55 -23.73 -49.95
C VAL A 732 37.70 -24.12 -48.73
N GLY A 733 38.32 -24.66 -47.68
CA GLY A 733 37.64 -25.11 -46.46
C GLY A 733 37.35 -24.01 -45.45
N PHE A 734 36.50 -24.34 -44.48
CA PHE A 734 35.95 -23.42 -43.49
C PHE A 734 35.37 -24.17 -42.28
N VAL A 735 35.14 -23.43 -41.20
CA VAL A 735 34.38 -23.90 -40.02
C VAL A 735 33.11 -23.09 -39.88
N LEU A 736 31.95 -23.76 -39.81
CA LEU A 736 30.66 -23.15 -39.50
C LEU A 736 30.36 -23.33 -38.01
N ALA A 737 30.14 -22.23 -37.28
CA ALA A 737 29.82 -22.29 -35.85
C ALA A 737 28.78 -21.22 -35.44
N PRO A 738 28.01 -21.45 -34.36
CA PRO A 738 27.11 -20.45 -33.80
C PRO A 738 27.85 -19.22 -33.30
N SER A 739 27.30 -18.05 -33.62
CA SER A 739 27.76 -16.79 -33.06
C SER A 739 27.43 -16.74 -31.55
N LEU A 740 28.16 -15.93 -30.80
CA LEU A 740 27.83 -15.61 -29.40
C LEU A 740 26.45 -14.93 -29.24
N ARG A 741 25.86 -14.47 -30.36
CA ARG A 741 24.52 -13.86 -30.38
C ARG A 741 23.38 -14.86 -30.35
N TRP A 742 23.66 -16.14 -30.54
CA TRP A 742 22.62 -17.17 -30.57
C TRP A 742 22.94 -18.29 -29.58
N ASP A 743 21.97 -18.57 -28.72
CA ASP A 743 22.07 -19.59 -27.68
C ASP A 743 21.73 -21.01 -28.17
N GLY A 744 21.35 -21.14 -29.44
CA GLY A 744 21.01 -22.42 -30.08
C GLY A 744 19.58 -22.91 -29.81
N LYS A 745 18.71 -22.12 -29.17
CA LYS A 745 17.35 -22.56 -28.80
C LYS A 745 16.28 -22.12 -29.80
N ASP A 746 16.14 -20.81 -30.04
CA ASP A 746 15.12 -20.29 -30.96
C ASP A 746 15.69 -20.20 -32.39
N VAL A 747 15.10 -20.99 -33.30
CA VAL A 747 15.49 -21.01 -34.71
C VAL A 747 15.18 -19.67 -35.40
N ASN A 748 14.20 -18.89 -34.93
CA ASN A 748 13.92 -17.57 -35.49
C ASN A 748 15.05 -16.57 -35.24
N GLN A 749 15.90 -16.83 -34.23
CA GLN A 749 17.08 -16.05 -33.85
C GLN A 749 18.40 -16.68 -34.34
N LEU A 750 18.32 -17.65 -35.27
CA LEU A 750 19.50 -18.38 -35.76
C LEU A 750 20.56 -17.40 -36.28
N TYR A 751 21.79 -17.56 -35.74
CA TYR A 751 22.95 -16.77 -36.12
C TYR A 751 24.21 -17.64 -36.13
N LEU A 752 24.70 -17.97 -37.33
CA LEU A 752 25.91 -18.75 -37.57
C LEU A 752 26.97 -17.91 -38.30
N THR A 753 28.23 -18.30 -38.16
CA THR A 753 29.37 -17.67 -38.85
C THR A 753 30.26 -18.75 -39.46
N ALA A 754 30.59 -18.60 -40.74
CA ALA A 754 31.55 -19.42 -41.45
C ALA A 754 32.91 -18.72 -41.46
N ILE A 755 33.92 -19.34 -40.84
CA ILE A 755 35.29 -18.84 -40.72
C ILE A 755 36.15 -19.57 -41.75
N CYS A 756 36.73 -18.84 -42.71
CA CYS A 756 37.54 -19.43 -43.78
C CYS A 756 38.87 -19.98 -43.21
N ARG A 757 39.41 -21.08 -43.75
CA ARG A 757 40.74 -21.58 -43.32
C ARG A 757 41.90 -20.77 -43.89
N ARG A 758 41.69 -20.19 -45.07
CA ARG A 758 42.68 -19.38 -45.79
C ARG A 758 43.03 -18.11 -45.00
N GLN A 759 44.29 -18.00 -44.59
CA GLN A 759 44.76 -17.01 -43.60
C GLN A 759 45.04 -15.61 -44.16
N ASN A 760 45.19 -15.48 -45.48
CA ASN A 760 45.60 -14.21 -46.11
C ASN A 760 44.43 -13.27 -46.46
N LEU A 761 43.21 -13.57 -46.00
CA LEU A 761 42.01 -12.79 -46.27
C LEU A 761 41.55 -12.06 -45.01
N LYS A 762 41.74 -10.74 -44.96
CA LYS A 762 41.36 -9.89 -43.82
C LYS A 762 39.94 -9.37 -43.94
N SER A 763 39.54 -8.98 -45.16
CA SER A 763 38.22 -8.38 -45.42
C SER A 763 37.79 -8.56 -46.89
N LEU A 764 36.65 -7.96 -47.26
CA LEU A 764 36.20 -7.91 -48.66
C LEU A 764 37.24 -7.33 -49.63
N ARG A 765 38.14 -6.44 -49.17
CA ARG A 765 39.19 -5.83 -50.01
C ARG A 765 40.18 -6.85 -50.57
N ASP A 766 40.33 -8.00 -49.91
CA ASP A 766 41.27 -9.05 -50.32
C ASP A 766 40.64 -10.07 -51.28
N LEU A 767 39.31 -10.07 -51.41
CA LEU A 767 38.62 -10.99 -52.31
C LEU A 767 38.88 -10.67 -53.78
N ARG A 768 38.96 -11.73 -54.58
CA ARG A 768 39.29 -11.76 -56.02
C ARG A 768 38.53 -12.90 -56.68
N ALA A 769 38.46 -12.92 -58.01
CA ALA A 769 37.78 -14.00 -58.74
C ALA A 769 38.35 -15.41 -58.42
N GLU A 770 39.63 -15.52 -58.09
CA GLU A 770 40.26 -16.78 -57.65
C GLU A 770 39.66 -17.37 -56.36
N HIS A 771 39.00 -16.55 -55.54
CA HIS A 771 38.38 -16.98 -54.29
C HIS A 771 36.94 -17.49 -54.48
N LEU A 772 36.36 -17.38 -55.68
CA LEU A 772 35.00 -17.84 -55.98
C LEU A 772 34.74 -19.32 -55.64
N PRO A 773 35.67 -20.28 -55.87
CA PRO A 773 35.48 -21.66 -55.47
C PRO A 773 35.31 -21.84 -53.94
N MET A 774 36.11 -21.12 -53.14
CA MET A 774 35.98 -21.11 -51.67
C MET A 774 34.62 -20.56 -51.25
N LEU A 775 34.20 -19.42 -51.81
CA LEU A 775 32.90 -18.82 -51.49
C LEU A 775 31.73 -19.75 -51.83
N GLN A 776 31.77 -20.40 -53.00
CA GLN A 776 30.77 -21.37 -53.43
C GLN A 776 30.75 -22.59 -52.51
N ASN A 777 31.90 -23.11 -52.12
CA ASN A 777 31.99 -24.22 -51.17
C ASN A 777 31.36 -23.85 -49.82
N ILE A 778 31.71 -22.68 -49.27
CA ILE A 778 31.12 -22.17 -48.02
C ILE A 778 29.61 -22.08 -48.13
N PHE A 779 29.09 -21.48 -49.20
CA PHE A 779 27.66 -21.31 -49.40
C PHE A 779 26.94 -22.66 -49.48
N THR A 780 27.33 -23.52 -50.42
CA THR A 780 26.65 -24.79 -50.68
C THR A 780 26.66 -25.69 -49.45
N LYS A 781 27.83 -25.87 -48.81
CA LYS A 781 27.95 -26.74 -47.64
C LYS A 781 27.22 -26.17 -46.43
N SER A 782 27.27 -24.85 -46.22
CA SER A 782 26.55 -24.22 -45.10
C SER A 782 25.04 -24.29 -45.26
N THR A 783 24.49 -23.97 -46.44
CA THR A 783 23.03 -23.97 -46.62
C THR A 783 22.45 -25.37 -46.49
N VAL A 784 23.13 -26.39 -47.04
CA VAL A 784 22.73 -27.80 -46.88
C VAL A 784 22.76 -28.19 -45.41
N THR A 785 23.86 -27.89 -44.70
CA THR A 785 23.98 -28.24 -43.28
C THR A 785 22.93 -27.53 -42.42
N ILE A 786 22.64 -26.27 -42.71
CA ILE A 786 21.64 -25.47 -41.96
C ILE A 786 20.23 -26.02 -42.18
N GLU A 787 19.89 -26.39 -43.41
CA GLU A 787 18.60 -26.98 -43.73
C GLU A 787 18.43 -28.35 -43.06
N GLU A 788 19.45 -29.22 -43.12
CA GLU A 788 19.44 -30.53 -42.49
C GLU A 788 19.36 -30.47 -40.95
N ARG A 789 20.10 -29.55 -40.33
CA ARG A 789 20.23 -29.49 -38.86
C ARG A 789 19.16 -28.65 -38.18
N TYR A 790 18.69 -27.59 -38.83
CA TYR A 790 17.79 -26.60 -38.22
C TYR A 790 16.47 -26.40 -38.99
N GLY A 791 16.28 -27.07 -40.13
CA GLY A 791 15.04 -26.96 -40.91
C GLY A 791 14.82 -25.58 -41.54
N VAL A 792 15.87 -24.78 -41.70
CA VAL A 792 15.79 -23.43 -42.29
C VAL A 792 16.24 -23.49 -43.75
N PRO A 793 15.31 -23.34 -44.72
CA PRO A 793 15.67 -23.34 -46.13
C PRO A 793 16.42 -22.06 -46.52
N VAL A 794 17.21 -22.12 -47.60
CA VAL A 794 18.05 -21.01 -48.07
C VAL A 794 17.28 -19.69 -48.30
N ASN A 795 16.02 -19.76 -48.74
CA ASN A 795 15.18 -18.58 -48.98
C ASN A 795 14.67 -17.90 -47.69
N ARG A 796 14.97 -18.47 -46.51
CA ARG A 796 14.75 -17.86 -45.19
C ARG A 796 16.06 -17.41 -44.53
N LEU A 797 17.19 -17.51 -45.23
CA LEU A 797 18.48 -17.05 -44.74
C LEU A 797 18.85 -15.69 -45.34
N CYS A 798 19.37 -14.81 -44.49
CA CYS A 798 20.11 -13.63 -44.89
C CYS A 798 21.61 -13.92 -44.72
N ILE A 799 22.35 -13.94 -45.83
CA ILE A 799 23.75 -14.33 -45.91
C ILE A 799 24.58 -13.14 -46.36
N PHE A 800 25.55 -12.72 -45.55
CA PHE A 800 26.29 -11.48 -45.80
C PHE A 800 27.70 -11.49 -45.19
N PHE A 801 28.53 -10.57 -45.68
CA PHE A 801 29.83 -10.21 -45.14
C PHE A 801 29.74 -8.92 -44.34
N HIS A 802 30.62 -8.75 -43.35
CA HIS A 802 30.88 -7.43 -42.77
C HIS A 802 32.07 -6.76 -43.44
N TYR A 803 31.92 -5.49 -43.80
CA TYR A 803 33.03 -4.61 -44.11
C TYR A 803 33.34 -3.71 -42.90
N GLN A 804 34.62 -3.67 -42.53
CA GLN A 804 35.09 -3.60 -41.14
C GLN A 804 34.60 -4.82 -40.32
N PRO A 805 35.15 -6.03 -40.57
CA PRO A 805 34.79 -7.22 -39.82
C PRO A 805 35.21 -7.10 -38.35
N THR A 806 34.50 -7.81 -37.46
CA THR A 806 34.72 -7.74 -36.00
C THR A 806 36.15 -8.14 -35.59
N TYR A 807 36.75 -9.02 -36.39
CA TYR A 807 38.14 -9.41 -36.33
C TYR A 807 38.58 -9.57 -37.79
N TYR A 808 39.78 -9.08 -38.15
CA TYR A 808 40.27 -9.00 -39.52
C TYR A 808 40.75 -10.35 -40.06
N HIS A 809 39.81 -11.29 -40.11
CA HIS A 809 39.87 -12.60 -40.72
C HIS A 809 38.53 -12.83 -41.40
N LEU A 810 38.54 -13.04 -42.71
CA LEU A 810 37.31 -13.08 -43.51
C LEU A 810 36.35 -14.17 -43.01
N HIS A 811 35.10 -13.77 -42.75
CA HIS A 811 34.04 -14.67 -42.33
C HIS A 811 32.69 -14.25 -42.93
N ILE A 812 31.78 -15.21 -43.04
CA ILE A 812 30.45 -15.05 -43.65
C ILE A 812 29.39 -15.34 -42.60
N HIS A 813 28.40 -14.47 -42.48
CA HIS A 813 27.30 -14.64 -41.54
C HIS A 813 26.10 -15.30 -42.22
N PHE A 814 25.46 -16.23 -41.51
CA PHE A 814 24.21 -16.89 -41.91
C PHE A 814 23.18 -16.64 -40.82
N THR A 815 22.13 -15.89 -41.13
CA THR A 815 21.10 -15.48 -40.15
C THR A 815 19.71 -15.81 -40.66
N HIS A 816 18.78 -16.10 -39.76
CA HIS A 816 17.37 -16.22 -40.14
C HIS A 816 16.81 -14.84 -40.51
N LEU A 817 15.93 -14.76 -41.52
CA LEU A 817 15.38 -13.50 -42.04
C LEU A 817 14.69 -12.64 -40.96
N ARG A 818 14.09 -13.27 -39.93
CA ARG A 818 13.47 -12.56 -38.80
C ARG A 818 14.47 -11.94 -37.81
N GLU A 819 15.69 -12.45 -37.76
CA GLU A 819 16.79 -11.91 -36.93
C GLU A 819 17.60 -10.82 -37.65
N ALA A 820 17.33 -10.61 -38.95
CA ALA A 820 18.14 -9.77 -39.85
C ALA A 820 18.14 -8.26 -39.52
N THR A 821 17.80 -7.84 -38.32
CA THR A 821 17.99 -6.48 -37.78
C THR A 821 19.35 -6.33 -37.06
N ALA A 822 19.93 -7.42 -36.57
CA ALA A 822 21.16 -7.40 -35.78
C ALA A 822 22.43 -7.55 -36.65
N GLY A 823 23.06 -6.42 -37.01
CA GLY A 823 24.34 -6.41 -37.72
C GLY A 823 24.25 -6.30 -39.24
N THR A 824 23.07 -6.04 -39.78
CA THR A 824 22.79 -5.74 -41.20
C THR A 824 22.72 -4.23 -41.46
N SER A 825 23.30 -3.41 -40.57
CA SER A 825 23.27 -1.95 -40.69
C SER A 825 23.83 -1.51 -42.04
N VAL A 826 23.14 -0.55 -42.68
CA VAL A 826 23.50 -0.01 -44.00
C VAL A 826 24.98 0.38 -44.04
N GLY A 827 25.68 -0.08 -45.07
CA GLY A 827 27.12 0.14 -45.27
C GLY A 827 28.05 -0.84 -44.54
N ARG A 828 27.59 -1.55 -43.51
CA ARG A 828 28.40 -2.59 -42.85
C ARG A 828 28.23 -3.96 -43.48
N ALA A 829 26.99 -4.35 -43.81
CA ALA A 829 26.69 -5.66 -44.36
C ALA A 829 26.63 -5.64 -45.88
N HIS A 830 27.27 -6.62 -46.52
CA HIS A 830 27.25 -6.85 -47.98
C HIS A 830 26.71 -8.23 -48.28
N LEU A 831 25.64 -8.33 -49.06
CA LEU A 831 25.00 -9.61 -49.38
C LEU A 831 25.98 -10.54 -50.10
N TYR A 832 25.94 -11.82 -49.75
CA TYR A 832 26.81 -12.83 -50.36
C TYR A 832 26.62 -12.91 -51.88
N ALA A 833 25.37 -12.89 -52.34
CA ALA A 833 25.05 -12.95 -53.78
C ALA A 833 25.68 -11.77 -54.54
N ASP A 834 25.52 -10.55 -54.02
CA ASP A 834 26.12 -9.35 -54.61
C ASP A 834 27.64 -9.44 -54.65
N VAL A 835 28.28 -9.93 -53.59
CA VAL A 835 29.74 -10.09 -53.53
C VAL A 835 30.23 -11.05 -54.60
N VAL A 836 29.56 -12.20 -54.76
CA VAL A 836 29.90 -13.20 -55.77
C VAL A 836 29.72 -12.65 -57.19
N ASP A 837 28.59 -11.99 -57.47
CA ASP A 837 28.31 -11.48 -58.81
C ASP A 837 29.23 -10.30 -59.19
N ASN A 838 29.57 -9.45 -58.21
CA ASN A 838 30.56 -8.40 -58.40
C ASN A 838 31.95 -8.98 -58.74
N LEU A 839 32.41 -10.00 -58.02
CA LEU A 839 33.71 -10.64 -58.27
C LEU A 839 33.77 -11.41 -59.60
N ARG A 840 32.63 -11.99 -60.04
CA ARG A 840 32.51 -12.61 -61.37
C ARG A 840 32.60 -11.60 -62.50
N SER A 841 32.02 -10.42 -62.29
CA SER A 841 32.02 -9.34 -63.27
C SER A 841 33.38 -8.65 -63.34
N ASP A 842 34.05 -8.49 -62.20
CA ASP A 842 35.30 -7.77 -62.06
C ASP A 842 36.10 -8.31 -60.86
N SER A 843 37.20 -9.00 -61.16
CA SER A 843 38.03 -9.65 -60.13
C SER A 843 38.52 -8.66 -59.07
N ASP A 844 38.80 -7.41 -59.44
CA ASP A 844 39.34 -6.39 -58.52
C ASP A 844 38.26 -5.44 -57.98
N TYR A 845 36.98 -5.77 -58.13
CA TYR A 845 35.86 -4.89 -57.78
C TYR A 845 35.97 -4.27 -56.39
N TYR A 846 36.12 -5.10 -55.36
CA TYR A 846 36.23 -4.65 -53.96
C TYR A 846 37.58 -4.04 -53.63
N ALA A 847 38.63 -4.34 -54.41
CA ALA A 847 39.93 -3.72 -54.23
C ALA A 847 39.89 -2.24 -54.59
N LYS A 848 39.16 -1.87 -55.65
CA LYS A 848 39.14 -0.50 -56.19
C LYS A 848 37.92 0.34 -55.82
N ARG A 849 36.80 -0.29 -55.45
CA ARG A 849 35.56 0.42 -55.11
C ARG A 849 35.70 1.25 -53.82
N THR A 850 35.02 2.40 -53.79
CA THR A 850 34.79 3.16 -52.55
C THR A 850 33.78 2.42 -51.66
N MET A 851 34.18 2.16 -50.41
CA MET A 851 33.36 1.46 -49.42
C MET A 851 32.75 2.47 -48.45
N HIS A 852 31.45 2.34 -48.18
CA HIS A 852 30.75 3.21 -47.25
C HIS A 852 30.35 2.40 -46.02
N PHE A 853 30.81 2.76 -44.83
CA PHE A 853 30.52 2.03 -43.58
C PHE A 853 30.45 2.98 -42.38
N SER A 854 29.72 2.58 -41.34
CA SER A 854 29.53 3.43 -40.15
C SER A 854 30.55 3.11 -39.07
N LEU A 855 31.13 4.16 -38.49
CA LEU A 855 32.00 4.08 -37.30
C LEU A 855 31.37 4.83 -36.14
N ARG A 856 31.76 4.46 -34.91
CA ARG A 856 31.36 5.18 -33.70
C ARG A 856 32.22 6.42 -33.54
N ASN A 857 31.71 7.47 -32.91
CA ASN A 857 32.45 8.72 -32.68
C ASN A 857 33.81 8.51 -32.00
N ASN A 858 33.89 7.57 -31.06
CA ASN A 858 35.11 7.28 -30.31
C ASN A 858 35.99 6.20 -30.99
N ASP A 859 35.66 5.77 -32.20
CA ASP A 859 36.46 4.79 -32.93
C ASP A 859 37.76 5.45 -33.43
N PRO A 860 38.95 4.96 -33.03
CA PRO A 860 40.21 5.58 -33.44
C PRO A 860 40.43 5.64 -34.95
N LEU A 861 39.84 4.71 -35.72
CA LEU A 861 39.92 4.71 -37.19
C LEU A 861 39.13 5.90 -37.79
N LEU A 862 38.04 6.32 -37.15
CA LEU A 862 37.25 7.47 -37.60
C LEU A 862 38.08 8.75 -37.61
N HIS A 863 38.85 8.99 -36.54
CA HIS A 863 39.71 10.16 -36.42
C HIS A 863 40.79 10.19 -37.50
N GLN A 864 41.35 9.03 -37.87
CA GLN A 864 42.37 8.94 -38.91
C GLN A 864 41.78 9.16 -40.32
N LEU A 865 40.56 8.71 -40.57
CA LEU A 865 39.90 8.85 -41.88
C LEU A 865 39.32 10.26 -42.13
N LEU A 866 38.97 11.01 -41.08
CA LEU A 866 38.41 12.36 -41.22
C LEU A 866 39.46 13.48 -41.30
N GLY A 867 40.70 13.24 -40.82
CA GLY A 867 41.77 14.24 -40.73
C GLY A 867 41.49 15.34 -39.69
N GLU A 868 42.53 15.97 -39.15
CA GLU A 868 42.37 17.05 -38.14
C GLU A 868 41.68 18.32 -38.70
N GLU A 869 41.57 18.49 -40.02
CA GLU A 869 41.06 19.71 -40.66
C GLU A 869 39.53 19.77 -40.92
N LYS A 870 38.75 18.72 -40.64
CA LYS A 870 37.29 18.72 -40.85
C LYS A 870 36.45 19.06 -39.61
N GLN A 871 37.05 19.56 -38.53
CA GLN A 871 36.36 19.87 -37.27
C GLN A 871 35.77 21.30 -37.14
N THR A 872 35.91 22.18 -38.15
CA THR A 872 35.59 23.62 -37.99
C THR A 872 34.30 24.15 -38.61
N THR A 873 33.34 23.32 -39.03
CA THR A 873 32.10 23.82 -39.70
C THR A 873 30.77 23.53 -38.99
N THR A 874 30.76 23.24 -37.69
CA THR A 874 29.48 23.02 -36.95
C THR A 874 29.44 23.62 -35.54
N LYS A 875 30.16 24.72 -35.32
CA LYS A 875 30.08 25.51 -34.06
C LYS A 875 29.58 26.95 -34.24
N GLN A 876 28.96 27.28 -35.36
CA GLN A 876 28.24 28.54 -35.54
C GLN A 876 26.87 28.22 -36.11
N ASP A 877 25.93 27.98 -35.20
CA ASP A 877 24.55 28.43 -35.20
C ASP A 877 23.87 27.65 -34.06
N GLU A 878 24.01 28.20 -32.84
CA GLU A 878 23.26 27.80 -31.64
C GLU A 878 21.79 28.24 -31.73
#